data_AF-A0A974H5D9-F1
#
_entry.id   AF-A0A974H5D9-F1
#
_cell.length_a   1.000
_cell.length_b   1.000
_cell.length_c   1.000
_cell.angle_alpha   90.00
_cell.angle_beta   90.00
_cell.angle_gamma   90.00
#
_symmetry.space_group_name_H-M   'P 1'
#
loop_
_entity.id
_entity.type
_entity.pdbx_description
1 polymer ?
#
loop_
_entity_poly.entity_id
_entity_poly.type
_entity_poly.pdbx_seq_one_letter_code
_entity_poly.pdbx_strand_id
1 'polypeptide(L)'
;MGRKTPAVETISYKVTMEGKNEGRVPGTNSMKDNSSTNWQLDVEKPPSKKVLPPERETWSMPLDFIMSCVGFAVGLGNVWRFPYLCYKNGGGVFLIPYLVIAILGGIPIFFLEIALGQFMKAGSIAVWNIAPLFQGIGFASVVIVFFCNTYYILILTWGVYYLVKSFSAVLPWSHCNNTWNSPDCVEIFRQEDCTNGTTNSTFGNLTCNELSDKVSPITEFWENKVLRLSSGLDDVGSINWELLLCLIGCWLLVYFCVWKGVKSTGKIVYFTATFPYVVLFILLVRGAMLPGATEGIIYYLKPDWSKLGSAQVWIDAGTQIFFSYAIGLGALTALGSYNRFNNDCYKDAFILAIINSGTSFFAGFVVFSILGFMANEQGVDISKVAESGPGLAFIAYPRAVSLMPVAPLWSALFFFMLLLLGLDSQFVGVEGLITAILDLLPARYYFRFQREIAVAICCAVMFLVDLSMLTEGGMYVFQLFDYYSASGMTLLWQTFWQCVVVAWVYGADRFMDDIARMIGYRPFPWMKWCWSFITPFVCMAIFLFNLINYKPLMYNNSYTYPWWGEAIGWGFALSSMLCVPVTFLYKFTRAKGSLKERWQHLTEPVWGAHHLEYMATDPDVKSLTTLTPVSDNRVIIFESVM
;
A
#
# COMPACT_ATOMS: atom_id res chain seq x y z
N MET A 1 -30.34 28.70 -26.34
CA MET A 1 -31.36 28.09 -27.20
C MET A 1 -30.79 26.81 -27.81
N GLY A 2 -31.49 25.69 -27.64
CA GLY A 2 -31.05 24.37 -28.10
C GLY A 2 -31.84 23.26 -27.40
N ARG A 3 -33.15 23.17 -27.69
CA ARG A 3 -34.04 22.11 -27.18
C ARG A 3 -33.62 20.77 -27.80
N LYS A 4 -33.27 19.78 -26.98
CA LYS A 4 -33.23 18.37 -27.42
C LYS A 4 -34.67 17.86 -27.52
N THR A 5 -35.02 17.36 -28.70
CA THR A 5 -36.25 16.63 -29.01
C THR A 5 -36.31 15.31 -28.24
N PRO A 6 -37.50 14.86 -27.77
CA PRO A 6 -37.65 13.52 -27.21
C PRO A 6 -37.67 12.50 -28.36
N ALA A 7 -36.92 11.41 -28.21
CA ALA A 7 -37.00 10.27 -29.12
C ALA A 7 -38.34 9.55 -28.92
N VAL A 8 -39.06 9.32 -30.02
CA VAL A 8 -40.31 8.58 -30.07
C VAL A 8 -39.99 7.08 -29.93
N GLU A 9 -40.49 6.43 -28.88
CA GLU A 9 -40.46 4.97 -28.74
C GLU A 9 -41.49 4.35 -29.70
N THR A 10 -41.01 3.52 -30.64
CA THR A 10 -41.88 2.65 -31.44
C THR A 10 -41.91 1.27 -30.77
N ILE A 11 -43.03 0.93 -30.12
CA ILE A 11 -43.24 -0.38 -29.51
C ILE A 11 -43.82 -1.30 -30.59
N SER A 12 -43.08 -2.35 -30.98
CA SER A 12 -43.57 -3.42 -31.86
C SER A 12 -43.95 -4.63 -31.01
N TYR A 13 -45.19 -5.11 -31.14
CA TYR A 13 -45.68 -6.31 -30.47
C TYR A 13 -45.50 -7.52 -31.39
N LYS A 14 -45.00 -8.64 -30.86
CA LYS A 14 -44.97 -9.93 -31.55
C LYS A 14 -46.12 -10.77 -31.01
N VAL A 15 -47.08 -11.12 -31.86
CA VAL A 15 -48.23 -11.98 -31.52
C VAL A 15 -47.92 -13.39 -32.01
N THR A 16 -47.90 -14.36 -31.12
CA THR A 16 -47.73 -15.79 -31.47
C THR A 16 -49.02 -16.52 -31.10
N MET A 17 -49.67 -17.17 -32.07
CA MET A 17 -50.83 -18.04 -31.87
C MET A 17 -50.36 -19.49 -31.93
N GLU A 18 -50.40 -20.23 -30.83
CA GLU A 18 -50.20 -21.69 -30.84
C GLU A 18 -51.51 -22.42 -30.54
N GLY A 19 -51.97 -23.24 -31.49
CA GLY A 19 -53.05 -24.19 -31.29
C GLY A 19 -52.51 -25.53 -30.77
N LYS A 20 -52.94 -25.94 -29.57
CA LYS A 20 -52.64 -27.28 -29.05
C LYS A 20 -53.60 -28.32 -29.65
N ASN A 21 -53.05 -29.30 -30.36
CA ASN A 21 -53.71 -30.56 -30.68
C ASN A 21 -53.33 -31.60 -29.62
N GLU A 22 -54.29 -32.03 -28.80
CA GLU A 22 -54.17 -33.26 -27.99
C GLU A 22 -55.18 -34.32 -28.48
N GLY A 23 -54.70 -35.56 -28.54
CA GLY A 23 -55.34 -36.71 -29.18
C GLY A 23 -56.56 -37.30 -28.45
N ARG A 24 -57.37 -37.97 -29.27
CA ARG A 24 -58.65 -38.69 -29.05
C ARG A 24 -58.40 -40.05 -28.33
N VAL A 25 -59.30 -40.78 -27.64
CA VAL A 25 -60.65 -41.39 -27.92
C VAL A 25 -61.16 -42.15 -26.63
N PRO A 26 -62.32 -42.88 -26.56
CA PRO A 26 -63.77 -42.57 -26.69
C PRO A 26 -64.60 -42.82 -25.39
N GLY A 27 -65.82 -42.25 -25.30
CA GLY A 27 -66.84 -42.72 -24.34
C GLY A 27 -68.07 -41.82 -24.18
N THR A 28 -69.11 -42.10 -24.97
CA THR A 28 -70.55 -41.79 -24.84
C THR A 28 -71.09 -40.67 -23.91
N ASN A 29 -71.90 -39.82 -24.56
CA ASN A 29 -73.17 -39.20 -24.13
C ASN A 29 -73.25 -37.74 -23.64
N SER A 30 -74.11 -37.03 -24.39
CA SER A 30 -74.88 -35.81 -24.10
C SER A 30 -74.22 -34.45 -24.31
N MET A 31 -74.74 -33.76 -25.34
CA MET A 31 -74.56 -32.35 -25.64
C MET A 31 -75.04 -31.47 -24.48
N LYS A 32 -74.20 -30.52 -24.05
CA LYS A 32 -74.62 -29.19 -23.62
C LYS A 32 -73.63 -28.17 -24.14
N ASP A 33 -74.13 -27.24 -24.94
CA ASP A 33 -73.44 -26.04 -25.41
C ASP A 33 -72.98 -25.18 -24.23
N ASN A 34 -71.69 -24.86 -24.20
CA ASN A 34 -71.14 -23.67 -23.56
C ASN A 34 -69.68 -23.49 -24.01
N SER A 35 -69.46 -22.70 -25.07
CA SER A 35 -68.12 -22.23 -25.44
C SER A 35 -68.13 -20.71 -25.61
N SER A 36 -68.06 -20.00 -24.50
CA SER A 36 -67.50 -18.65 -24.43
C SER A 36 -66.05 -18.77 -23.96
N THR A 37 -65.14 -19.08 -24.89
CA THR A 37 -63.69 -19.04 -24.63
C THR A 37 -63.25 -17.60 -24.42
N ASN A 38 -62.91 -17.28 -23.17
CA ASN A 38 -62.34 -16.04 -22.73
C ASN A 38 -60.85 -16.01 -23.14
N TRP A 39 -60.45 -15.15 -24.07
CA TRP A 39 -59.05 -15.00 -24.47
C TRP A 39 -58.32 -14.12 -23.44
N GLN A 40 -57.55 -14.74 -22.52
CA GLN A 40 -56.59 -14.01 -21.71
C GLN A 40 -55.31 -13.76 -22.52
N LEU A 41 -55.02 -12.48 -22.77
CA LEU A 41 -53.73 -12.01 -23.28
C LEU A 41 -52.67 -12.13 -22.19
N ASP A 42 -51.84 -13.16 -22.26
CA ASP A 42 -50.60 -13.21 -21.47
C ASP A 42 -49.56 -12.29 -22.13
N VAL A 43 -49.46 -11.06 -21.60
CA VAL A 43 -48.39 -10.13 -21.95
C VAL A 43 -47.11 -10.61 -21.25
N GLU A 44 -46.28 -11.33 -21.98
CA GLU A 44 -44.94 -11.70 -21.53
C GLU A 44 -44.15 -10.41 -21.24
N LYS A 45 -43.72 -10.23 -19.98
CA LYS A 45 -42.85 -9.10 -19.61
C LYS A 45 -41.55 -9.20 -20.42
N PRO A 46 -41.04 -8.10 -20.99
CA PRO A 46 -39.77 -8.14 -21.70
C PRO A 46 -38.66 -8.64 -20.77
N PRO A 47 -37.71 -9.45 -21.26
CA PRO A 47 -36.59 -9.88 -20.44
C PRO A 47 -35.88 -8.64 -19.90
N SER A 48 -35.67 -8.59 -18.58
CA SER A 48 -34.96 -7.49 -17.94
C SER A 48 -33.63 -7.29 -18.66
N LYS A 49 -33.39 -6.11 -19.23
CA LYS A 49 -32.08 -5.74 -19.79
C LYS A 49 -31.01 -6.10 -18.75
N LYS A 50 -30.16 -7.09 -19.03
CA LYS A 50 -28.94 -7.31 -18.26
C LYS A 50 -28.14 -6.02 -18.39
N VAL A 51 -28.09 -5.21 -17.35
CA VAL A 51 -27.18 -4.06 -17.27
C VAL A 51 -25.78 -4.67 -17.30
N LEU A 52 -25.13 -4.62 -18.46
CA LEU A 52 -23.71 -4.96 -18.56
C LEU A 52 -22.97 -3.98 -17.65
N PRO A 53 -22.07 -4.46 -16.78
CA PRO A 53 -21.26 -3.58 -15.95
C PRO A 53 -20.52 -2.59 -16.86
N PRO A 54 -20.39 -1.32 -16.44
CA PRO A 54 -19.64 -0.33 -17.21
C PRO A 54 -18.22 -0.81 -17.43
N GLU A 55 -17.66 -0.51 -18.61
CA GLU A 55 -16.27 -0.80 -18.93
C GLU A 55 -15.35 -0.14 -17.89
N ARG A 56 -14.35 -0.90 -17.40
CA ARG A 56 -13.41 -0.39 -16.38
C ARG A 56 -12.72 0.87 -16.91
N GLU A 57 -12.65 1.89 -16.06
CA GLU A 57 -11.90 3.10 -16.40
C GLU A 57 -10.43 2.79 -16.70
N THR A 58 -9.78 3.61 -17.51
CA THR A 58 -8.34 3.46 -17.80
C THR A 58 -7.61 4.76 -17.50
N TRP A 59 -6.30 4.65 -17.30
CA TRP A 59 -5.42 5.82 -17.22
C TRP A 59 -5.54 6.68 -18.47
N SER A 60 -5.49 8.00 -18.29
CA SER A 60 -5.63 8.92 -19.44
C SER A 60 -4.39 8.82 -20.32
N MET A 61 -3.21 8.78 -19.70
CA MET A 61 -1.91 8.58 -20.34
C MET A 61 -1.07 7.53 -19.58
N PRO A 62 -0.13 6.83 -20.25
CA PRO A 62 0.77 5.87 -19.58
C PRO A 62 1.60 6.51 -18.45
N LEU A 63 1.95 7.78 -18.58
CA LEU A 63 2.70 8.51 -17.55
C LEU A 63 1.90 8.69 -16.26
N ASP A 64 0.56 8.77 -16.32
CA ASP A 64 -0.28 8.86 -15.11
C ASP A 64 -0.12 7.61 -14.24
N PHE A 65 -0.02 6.44 -14.88
CA PHE A 65 0.24 5.16 -14.21
C PHE A 65 1.63 5.14 -13.58
N ILE A 66 2.68 5.46 -14.35
CA ILE A 66 4.06 5.49 -13.83
C ILE A 66 4.18 6.45 -12.65
N MET A 67 3.67 7.67 -12.76
CA MET A 67 3.72 8.65 -11.68
C MET A 67 2.94 8.21 -10.45
N SER A 68 1.80 7.53 -10.62
CA SER A 68 1.04 6.95 -9.50
C SER A 68 1.81 5.82 -8.82
N CYS A 69 2.49 4.96 -9.58
CA CYS A 69 3.35 3.92 -9.02
C CYS A 69 4.60 4.50 -8.34
N VAL A 70 5.20 5.56 -8.90
CA VAL A 70 6.32 6.27 -8.26
C VAL A 70 5.87 6.88 -6.94
N GLY A 71 4.76 7.61 -6.91
CA GLY A 71 4.24 8.19 -5.66
C GLY A 71 3.87 7.12 -4.62
N PHE A 72 3.41 5.95 -5.05
CA PHE A 72 3.11 4.86 -4.14
C PHE A 72 4.36 4.20 -3.54
N ALA A 73 5.35 3.87 -4.40
CA ALA A 73 6.56 3.17 -3.98
C ALA A 73 7.58 4.10 -3.30
N VAL A 74 7.70 5.34 -3.75
CA VAL A 74 8.58 6.36 -3.16
C VAL A 74 7.84 7.05 -2.05
N GLY A 75 7.97 6.51 -0.84
CA GLY A 75 7.35 7.02 0.36
C GLY A 75 8.36 7.43 1.42
N LEU A 76 7.88 7.53 2.65
CA LEU A 76 8.69 7.89 3.81
C LEU A 76 9.83 6.89 4.05
N GLY A 77 9.58 5.60 3.78
CA GLY A 77 10.57 4.52 3.90
C GLY A 77 11.88 4.78 3.15
N ASN A 78 11.83 5.49 2.01
CA ASN A 78 13.00 5.84 1.23
C ASN A 78 13.87 6.90 1.91
N VAL A 79 13.25 7.81 2.67
CA VAL A 79 13.94 8.92 3.34
C VAL A 79 14.40 8.52 4.74
N TRP A 80 13.54 7.88 5.54
CA TRP A 80 13.84 7.71 6.97
C TRP A 80 14.31 6.32 7.42
N ARG A 81 14.16 5.30 6.57
CA ARG A 81 14.43 3.90 6.92
C ARG A 81 15.61 3.38 6.14
N PHE A 82 15.60 3.54 4.82
CA PHE A 82 16.71 3.09 3.99
C PHE A 82 18.06 3.67 4.41
N PRO A 83 18.22 5.00 4.62
CA PRO A 83 19.52 5.54 5.01
C PRO A 83 20.00 5.00 6.35
N TYR A 84 19.09 4.90 7.32
CA TYR A 84 19.39 4.30 8.63
C TYR A 84 19.84 2.84 8.51
N LEU A 85 19.14 2.03 7.70
CA LEU A 85 19.52 0.63 7.47
C LEU A 85 20.87 0.50 6.76
N CYS A 86 21.17 1.38 5.81
CA CYS A 86 22.47 1.42 5.14
C CYS A 86 23.58 1.64 6.18
N TYR A 87 23.45 2.66 7.01
CA TYR A 87 24.40 2.94 8.10
C TYR A 87 24.53 1.76 9.09
N LYS A 88 23.42 1.30 9.66
CA LYS A 88 23.38 0.23 10.67
C LYS A 88 24.03 -1.08 10.17
N ASN A 89 23.86 -1.38 8.89
CA ASN A 89 24.23 -2.66 8.30
C ASN A 89 25.55 -2.63 7.50
N GLY A 90 26.45 -1.70 7.84
CA GLY A 90 27.81 -1.67 7.32
C GLY A 90 28.03 -0.73 6.12
N GLY A 91 27.25 0.35 6.08
CA GLY A 91 27.34 1.40 5.08
C GLY A 91 27.16 0.86 3.66
N GLY A 92 28.10 1.16 2.77
CA GLY A 92 28.03 0.77 1.36
C GLY A 92 27.95 -0.74 1.12
N VAL A 93 28.38 -1.58 2.07
CA VAL A 93 28.26 -3.05 1.95
C VAL A 93 26.80 -3.50 1.95
N PHE A 94 25.90 -2.77 2.63
CA PHE A 94 24.46 -3.06 2.65
C PHE A 94 23.81 -2.97 1.26
N LEU A 95 24.40 -2.22 0.32
CA LEU A 95 23.89 -2.13 -1.05
C LEU A 95 23.95 -3.47 -1.79
N ILE A 96 24.87 -4.37 -1.43
CA ILE A 96 24.99 -5.70 -2.03
C ILE A 96 23.73 -6.54 -1.74
N PRO A 97 23.39 -6.87 -0.49
CA PRO A 97 22.17 -7.63 -0.19
C PRO A 97 20.91 -6.89 -0.64
N TYR A 98 20.88 -5.55 -0.54
CA TYR A 98 19.76 -4.75 -1.02
C TYR A 98 19.52 -4.94 -2.54
N LEU A 99 20.56 -4.79 -3.37
CA LEU A 99 20.43 -4.95 -4.82
C LEU A 99 20.18 -6.40 -5.24
N VAL A 100 20.78 -7.37 -4.55
CA VAL A 100 20.53 -8.80 -4.80
C VAL A 100 19.07 -9.13 -4.55
N ILE A 101 18.48 -8.66 -3.44
CA ILE A 101 17.07 -8.89 -3.13
C ILE A 101 16.15 -8.08 -4.06
N ALA A 102 16.53 -6.85 -4.42
CA ALA A 102 15.80 -6.05 -5.40
C ALA A 102 15.66 -6.80 -6.73
N ILE A 103 16.76 -7.36 -7.23
CA ILE A 103 16.78 -8.14 -8.46
C ILE A 103 16.04 -9.46 -8.26
N LEU A 104 16.39 -10.29 -7.28
CA LEU A 104 15.86 -11.66 -7.17
C LEU A 104 14.44 -11.76 -6.59
N GLY A 105 13.92 -10.71 -5.95
CA GLY A 105 12.62 -10.72 -5.28
C GLY A 105 11.78 -9.48 -5.58
N GLY A 106 12.33 -8.28 -5.38
CA GLY A 106 11.59 -7.01 -5.56
C GLY A 106 10.99 -6.84 -6.97
N ILE A 107 11.84 -6.76 -7.98
CA ILE A 107 11.44 -6.55 -9.38
C ILE A 107 10.52 -7.67 -9.88
N PRO A 108 10.81 -8.97 -9.68
CA PRO A 108 9.94 -10.05 -10.12
C PRO A 108 8.53 -9.93 -9.55
N ILE A 109 8.37 -9.66 -8.26
CA ILE A 109 7.03 -9.64 -7.66
C ILE A 109 6.29 -8.34 -7.98
N PHE A 110 7.00 -7.22 -8.01
CA PHE A 110 6.44 -5.97 -8.49
C PHE A 110 5.87 -6.11 -9.92
N PHE A 111 6.63 -6.75 -10.81
CA PHE A 111 6.19 -7.09 -12.15
C PHE A 111 5.00 -8.05 -12.15
N LEU A 112 5.03 -9.10 -11.31
CA LEU A 112 3.95 -10.08 -11.19
C LEU A 112 2.63 -9.40 -10.81
N GLU A 113 2.62 -8.54 -9.79
CA GLU A 113 1.38 -7.90 -9.32
C GLU A 113 0.77 -6.97 -10.37
N ILE A 114 1.59 -6.17 -11.07
CA ILE A 114 1.13 -5.29 -12.15
C ILE A 114 0.62 -6.11 -13.33
N ALA A 115 1.39 -7.11 -13.78
CA ALA A 115 1.01 -7.96 -14.90
C ALA A 115 -0.28 -8.73 -14.61
N LEU A 116 -0.42 -9.27 -13.40
CA LEU A 116 -1.62 -9.99 -12.96
C LEU A 116 -2.84 -9.07 -12.94
N GLY A 117 -2.68 -7.85 -12.38
CA GLY A 117 -3.73 -6.83 -12.37
C GLY A 117 -4.17 -6.41 -13.78
N GLN A 118 -3.21 -6.13 -14.65
CA GLN A 118 -3.43 -5.71 -16.03
C GLN A 118 -4.11 -6.81 -16.86
N PHE A 119 -3.69 -8.07 -16.69
CA PHE A 119 -4.26 -9.21 -17.40
C PHE A 119 -5.71 -9.47 -16.98
N MET A 120 -5.95 -9.57 -15.67
CA MET A 120 -7.27 -9.90 -15.14
C MET A 120 -8.25 -8.72 -15.16
N LYS A 121 -7.74 -7.48 -15.32
CA LYS A 121 -8.49 -6.22 -15.19
C LYS A 121 -9.38 -6.20 -13.94
N ALA A 122 -8.80 -6.60 -12.82
CA ALA A 122 -9.48 -6.77 -11.54
C ALA A 122 -8.59 -6.33 -10.37
N GLY A 123 -9.23 -5.84 -9.31
CA GLY A 123 -8.61 -5.51 -8.03
C GLY A 123 -8.19 -6.75 -7.25
N SER A 124 -7.52 -6.52 -6.12
CA SER A 124 -6.75 -7.55 -5.40
C SER A 124 -7.51 -8.82 -5.01
N ILE A 125 -8.84 -8.78 -4.81
CA ILE A 125 -9.65 -9.98 -4.52
C ILE A 125 -10.10 -10.69 -5.80
N ALA A 126 -10.67 -9.96 -6.74
CA ALA A 126 -11.21 -10.51 -7.98
C ALA A 126 -10.13 -11.00 -8.95
N VAL A 127 -8.90 -10.50 -8.83
CA VAL A 127 -7.74 -10.95 -9.61
C VAL A 127 -7.46 -12.45 -9.44
N TRP A 128 -7.73 -12.99 -8.24
CA TRP A 128 -7.52 -14.41 -7.92
C TRP A 128 -8.57 -15.33 -8.50
N ASN A 129 -9.50 -14.82 -9.32
CA ASN A 129 -10.29 -15.66 -10.22
C ASN A 129 -9.42 -16.44 -11.21
N ILE A 130 -8.13 -16.09 -11.36
CA ILE A 130 -7.13 -16.92 -12.05
C ILE A 130 -6.94 -18.30 -11.40
N ALA A 131 -7.17 -18.42 -10.08
CA ALA A 131 -7.13 -19.66 -9.30
C ALA A 131 -8.09 -19.54 -8.10
N PRO A 132 -9.41 -19.73 -8.30
CA PRO A 132 -10.45 -19.38 -7.32
C PRO A 132 -10.26 -19.99 -5.93
N LEU A 133 -9.65 -21.17 -5.82
CA LEU A 133 -9.32 -21.84 -4.55
C LEU A 133 -8.49 -20.94 -3.62
N PHE A 134 -7.60 -20.12 -4.19
CA PHE A 134 -6.63 -19.30 -3.48
C PHE A 134 -7.05 -17.82 -3.38
N GLN A 135 -8.33 -17.51 -3.56
CA GLN A 135 -8.86 -16.15 -3.41
C GLN A 135 -8.58 -15.52 -2.02
N GLY A 136 -8.24 -16.34 -1.02
CA GLY A 136 -7.76 -15.90 0.29
C GLY A 136 -6.53 -14.98 0.24
N ILE A 137 -5.71 -15.08 -0.81
CA ILE A 137 -4.58 -14.17 -1.03
C ILE A 137 -5.10 -12.75 -1.22
N GLY A 138 -6.13 -12.55 -2.02
CA GLY A 138 -6.71 -11.22 -2.21
C GLY A 138 -7.30 -10.62 -0.94
N PHE A 139 -8.00 -11.44 -0.14
CA PHE A 139 -8.50 -11.02 1.17
C PHE A 139 -7.36 -10.63 2.12
N ALA A 140 -6.26 -11.39 2.13
CA ALA A 140 -5.08 -11.07 2.92
C ALA A 140 -4.51 -9.69 2.53
N SER A 141 -4.35 -9.40 1.22
CA SER A 141 -3.90 -8.07 0.75
C SER A 141 -4.82 -6.95 1.22
N VAL A 142 -6.15 -7.17 1.17
CA VAL A 142 -7.13 -6.17 1.64
C VAL A 142 -7.02 -5.91 3.15
N VAL A 143 -6.81 -6.95 3.96
CA VAL A 143 -6.59 -6.79 5.41
C VAL A 143 -5.29 -6.03 5.67
N ILE A 144 -4.20 -6.39 4.99
CA ILE A 144 -2.89 -5.74 5.17
C ILE A 144 -2.97 -4.25 4.77
N VAL A 145 -3.55 -3.93 3.60
CA VAL A 145 -3.64 -2.53 3.14
C VAL A 145 -4.60 -1.71 4.02
N PHE A 146 -5.67 -2.32 4.56
CA PHE A 146 -6.54 -1.66 5.52
C PHE A 146 -5.75 -1.22 6.76
N PHE A 147 -5.01 -2.14 7.40
CA PHE A 147 -4.19 -1.78 8.55
C PHE A 147 -3.10 -0.78 8.21
N CYS A 148 -2.44 -0.94 7.05
CA CYS A 148 -1.43 -0.01 6.58
C CYS A 148 -1.99 1.41 6.44
N ASN A 149 -3.14 1.58 5.79
CA ASN A 149 -3.78 2.88 5.64
C ASN A 149 -4.19 3.50 6.99
N THR A 150 -4.61 2.67 7.95
CA THR A 150 -5.01 3.09 9.30
C THR A 150 -3.83 3.68 10.07
N TYR A 151 -2.70 3.00 10.22
CA TYR A 151 -1.60 3.60 11.00
C TYR A 151 -0.78 4.62 10.20
N TYR A 152 -0.64 4.47 8.88
CA TYR A 152 0.23 5.33 8.08
C TYR A 152 -0.26 6.78 8.02
N ILE A 153 -1.58 7.02 8.07
CA ILE A 153 -2.17 8.38 8.12
C ILE A 153 -1.75 9.17 9.36
N LEU A 154 -1.39 8.51 10.48
CA LEU A 154 -0.90 9.17 11.68
C LEU A 154 0.41 9.91 11.41
N ILE A 155 1.25 9.36 10.52
CA ILE A 155 2.51 10.00 10.15
C ILE A 155 2.25 11.30 9.39
N LEU A 156 1.27 11.31 8.48
CA LEU A 156 0.85 12.54 7.79
C LEU A 156 0.23 13.52 8.80
N THR A 157 -0.52 13.03 9.77
CA THR A 157 -1.12 13.83 10.84
C THR A 157 -0.05 14.57 11.65
N TRP A 158 1.01 13.86 12.07
CA TRP A 158 2.17 14.49 12.71
C TRP A 158 2.90 15.44 11.75
N GLY A 159 3.05 15.06 10.47
CA GLY A 159 3.63 15.93 9.44
C GLY A 159 2.89 17.27 9.28
N VAL A 160 1.56 17.24 9.21
CA VAL A 160 0.72 18.45 9.18
C VAL A 160 0.87 19.25 10.46
N TYR A 161 0.89 18.60 11.62
CA TYR A 161 1.09 19.27 12.90
C TYR A 161 2.40 20.07 12.93
N TYR A 162 3.51 19.41 12.58
CA TYR A 162 4.82 20.05 12.51
C TYR A 162 4.91 21.12 11.41
N LEU A 163 4.28 20.91 10.25
CA LEU A 163 4.19 21.90 9.19
C LEU A 163 3.51 23.17 9.68
N VAL A 164 2.36 23.06 10.35
CA VAL A 164 1.64 24.21 10.93
C VAL A 164 2.51 24.93 11.96
N LYS A 165 3.20 24.19 12.84
CA LYS A 165 4.11 24.77 13.83
C LYS A 165 5.38 25.40 13.23
N SER A 166 5.75 25.02 12.01
CA SER A 166 6.89 25.60 11.29
C SER A 166 6.65 27.05 10.85
N PHE A 167 5.39 27.51 10.78
CA PHE A 167 5.04 28.90 10.48
C PHE A 167 5.13 29.81 11.72
N SER A 168 6.23 29.70 12.45
CA SER A 168 6.56 30.52 13.62
C SER A 168 7.95 31.11 13.43
N ALA A 169 8.19 32.32 13.95
CA ALA A 169 9.50 32.98 13.85
C ALA A 169 10.60 32.20 14.58
N VAL A 170 10.25 31.64 15.74
CA VAL A 170 11.07 30.70 16.52
C VAL A 170 10.34 29.36 16.53
N LEU A 171 11.05 28.29 16.19
CA LEU A 171 10.45 26.96 16.17
C LEU A 171 10.13 26.49 17.60
N PRO A 172 8.95 25.91 17.87
CA PRO A 172 8.56 25.52 19.23
C PRO A 172 9.48 24.50 19.90
N TRP A 173 10.20 23.69 19.11
CA TRP A 173 11.13 22.67 19.58
C TRP A 173 12.60 23.13 19.62
N SER A 174 12.87 24.42 19.42
CA SER A 174 14.24 24.95 19.44
C SER A 174 14.74 25.33 20.83
N HIS A 175 13.85 25.49 21.81
CA HIS A 175 14.14 26.08 23.12
C HIS A 175 13.38 25.35 24.24
N CYS A 176 13.85 25.51 25.48
CA CYS A 176 13.30 24.82 26.67
C CYS A 176 12.30 25.68 27.46
N ASN A 177 11.99 26.88 27.00
CA ASN A 177 11.07 27.81 27.70
C ASN A 177 9.60 27.62 27.26
N ASN A 178 9.08 26.40 27.34
CA ASN A 178 7.68 26.10 27.04
C ASN A 178 6.97 25.42 28.21
N THR A 179 5.64 25.42 28.19
CA THR A 179 4.81 24.84 29.27
C THR A 179 4.90 23.32 29.39
N TRP A 180 5.42 22.63 28.37
CA TRP A 180 5.61 21.18 28.35
C TRP A 180 7.04 20.76 28.69
N ASN A 181 7.95 21.72 28.89
CA ASN A 181 9.33 21.41 29.17
C ASN A 181 9.54 21.11 30.66
N SER A 182 10.40 20.12 30.94
CA SER A 182 10.82 19.81 32.30
C SER A 182 12.02 20.65 32.72
N PRO A 183 12.35 20.72 34.03
CA PRO A 183 13.60 21.31 34.50
C PRO A 183 14.87 20.63 33.97
N ASP A 184 14.74 19.44 33.38
CA ASP A 184 15.84 18.66 32.81
C ASP A 184 16.09 18.93 31.31
N CYS A 185 15.32 19.82 30.70
CA CYS A 185 15.50 20.21 29.31
C CYS A 185 16.79 21.03 29.10
N VAL A 186 17.58 20.70 28.08
CA VAL A 186 18.78 21.45 27.69
C VAL A 186 18.81 21.78 26.19
N GLU A 187 18.96 23.07 25.87
CA GLU A 187 18.86 23.58 24.50
C GLU A 187 20.03 23.19 23.59
N ILE A 188 21.26 23.19 24.11
CA ILE A 188 22.48 22.83 23.38
C ILE A 188 23.34 21.99 24.32
N PHE A 189 23.56 20.73 23.96
CA PHE A 189 24.59 19.90 24.57
C PHE A 189 25.80 19.95 23.65
N ARG A 190 26.90 20.55 24.10
CA ARG A 190 28.21 20.42 23.45
C ARG A 190 29.11 19.61 24.35
N GLN A 191 29.63 18.51 23.83
CA GLN A 191 30.62 17.68 24.54
C GLN A 191 31.88 18.51 24.90
N GLU A 192 32.16 19.61 24.20
CA GLU A 192 33.29 20.51 24.48
C GLU A 192 33.14 21.35 25.76
N ASP A 193 31.90 21.65 26.15
CA ASP A 193 31.60 22.34 27.43
C ASP A 193 32.03 21.47 28.63
N CYS A 194 32.18 20.16 28.40
CA CYS A 194 32.70 19.19 29.35
C CYS A 194 34.23 19.10 29.41
N THR A 195 34.94 19.40 28.32
CA THR A 195 36.41 19.26 28.25
C THR A 195 37.18 20.50 28.71
N ASN A 196 36.60 21.69 28.59
CA ASN A 196 37.22 22.94 29.06
C ASN A 196 36.88 23.27 30.53
N GLY A 197 36.02 22.47 31.16
CA GLY A 197 35.81 22.54 32.59
C GLY A 197 36.91 21.81 33.34
N THR A 198 37.96 22.53 33.74
CA THR A 198 38.80 22.11 34.88
C THR A 198 37.89 21.83 36.06
N THR A 199 37.55 20.56 36.31
CA THR A 199 37.12 19.86 37.57
C THR A 199 36.41 20.64 38.69
N ASN A 200 35.88 21.85 38.43
CA ASN A 200 35.42 22.85 39.39
C ASN A 200 34.64 24.01 38.75
N SER A 201 34.50 24.09 37.42
CA SER A 201 33.54 25.02 36.80
C SER A 201 32.17 24.35 36.71
N THR A 202 31.37 24.61 37.73
CA THR A 202 29.94 24.32 37.78
C THR A 202 29.23 25.03 36.62
N PHE A 203 28.98 24.33 35.51
CA PHE A 203 27.83 24.62 34.66
C PHE A 203 26.59 24.15 35.44
N GLY A 204 26.24 24.90 36.49
CA GLY A 204 25.19 24.58 37.45
C GLY A 204 25.30 23.17 38.06
N ASN A 205 26.22 22.93 39.00
CA ASN A 205 26.25 21.74 39.89
C ASN A 205 26.18 20.31 39.27
N LEU A 206 26.18 20.15 37.93
CA LEU A 206 26.00 18.87 37.26
C LEU A 206 27.32 18.37 36.66
N THR A 207 27.59 17.08 36.82
CA THR A 207 28.68 16.37 36.17
C THR A 207 28.33 16.05 34.71
N CYS A 208 29.33 15.81 33.86
CA CYS A 208 29.10 15.57 32.42
C CYS A 208 28.36 14.27 32.10
N ASN A 209 28.40 13.27 33.00
CA ASN A 209 27.54 12.09 32.88
C ASN A 209 26.07 12.46 33.17
N GLU A 210 25.82 13.31 34.17
CA GLU A 210 24.47 13.81 34.48
C GLU A 210 23.94 14.78 33.40
N LEU A 211 24.81 15.48 32.68
CA LEU A 211 24.44 16.29 31.52
C LEU A 211 24.13 15.44 30.27
N SER A 212 24.71 14.23 30.15
CA SER A 212 24.40 13.26 29.10
C SER A 212 23.02 12.62 29.28
N ASP A 213 22.49 12.60 30.50
CA ASP A 213 21.16 12.08 30.82
C ASP A 213 20.05 13.14 30.66
N LYS A 214 20.41 14.39 30.31
CA LYS A 214 19.44 15.47 30.07
C LYS A 214 18.78 15.38 28.71
N VAL A 215 17.54 15.85 28.64
CA VAL A 215 16.64 15.64 27.49
C VAL A 215 16.66 16.86 26.58
N SER A 216 16.61 16.64 25.27
CA SER A 216 16.60 17.72 24.28
C SER A 216 15.20 18.35 24.16
N PRO A 217 15.09 19.65 23.79
CA PRO A 217 13.79 20.32 23.66
C PRO A 217 12.89 19.68 22.60
N ILE A 218 13.47 19.06 21.55
CA ILE A 218 12.69 18.35 20.53
C ILE A 218 12.12 17.03 21.05
N THR A 219 12.87 16.31 21.91
CA THR A 219 12.42 15.05 22.50
C THR A 219 11.24 15.33 23.43
N GLU A 220 11.34 16.35 24.29
CA GLU A 220 10.21 16.75 25.14
C GLU A 220 9.05 17.34 24.32
N PHE A 221 9.30 18.07 23.24
CA PHE A 221 8.24 18.50 22.34
C PHE A 221 7.50 17.31 21.74
N TRP A 222 8.21 16.27 21.30
CA TRP A 222 7.62 15.06 20.76
C TRP A 222 6.85 14.27 21.83
N GLU A 223 7.48 13.94 22.95
CA GLU A 223 6.90 13.07 23.96
C GLU A 223 5.85 13.77 24.82
N ASN A 224 6.12 14.98 25.31
CA ASN A 224 5.24 15.67 26.27
C ASN A 224 4.19 16.56 25.61
N LYS A 225 4.47 17.14 24.42
CA LYS A 225 3.52 18.05 23.74
C LYS A 225 2.74 17.40 22.60
N VAL A 226 3.44 16.76 21.67
CA VAL A 226 2.82 16.13 20.48
C VAL A 226 2.07 14.87 20.89
N LEU A 227 2.80 13.89 21.45
CA LEU A 227 2.23 12.60 21.84
C LEU A 227 1.48 12.66 23.17
N ARG A 228 1.98 13.45 24.13
CA ARG A 228 1.54 13.43 25.53
C ARG A 228 1.61 12.02 26.10
N LEU A 229 2.78 11.40 25.94
CA LEU A 229 2.98 9.96 26.11
C LEU A 229 2.57 9.49 27.51
N SER A 230 1.69 8.50 27.58
CA SER A 230 1.27 7.87 28.84
C SER A 230 2.29 6.84 29.34
N SER A 231 2.04 6.34 30.55
CA SER A 231 2.89 5.35 31.21
C SER A 231 3.00 4.00 30.46
N GLY A 232 2.02 3.67 29.62
CA GLY A 232 1.99 2.42 28.88
C GLY A 232 0.68 2.19 28.12
N LEU A 233 0.60 1.06 27.43
CA LEU A 233 -0.57 0.65 26.65
C LEU A 233 -1.85 0.48 27.50
N ASP A 234 -1.73 0.11 28.78
CA ASP A 234 -2.86 0.01 29.71
C ASP A 234 -3.47 1.38 30.08
N ASP A 235 -2.70 2.45 29.92
CA ASP A 235 -3.06 3.82 30.27
C ASP A 235 -3.38 4.60 28.99
N VAL A 236 -4.64 4.52 28.56
CA VAL A 236 -5.08 5.11 27.29
C VAL A 236 -4.99 6.64 27.31
N GLY A 237 -5.31 7.26 28.46
CA GLY A 237 -5.37 8.70 28.63
C GLY A 237 -6.42 9.40 27.78
N SER A 238 -6.19 10.68 27.46
CA SER A 238 -7.12 11.55 26.72
C SER A 238 -6.78 11.68 25.23
N ILE A 239 -7.76 12.03 24.37
CA ILE A 239 -7.52 12.29 22.94
C ILE A 239 -6.89 13.68 22.77
N ASN A 240 -5.78 13.76 22.02
CA ASN A 240 -5.17 15.03 21.66
C ASN A 240 -5.97 15.74 20.55
N TRP A 241 -6.74 16.76 20.93
CA TRP A 241 -7.61 17.50 20.01
C TRP A 241 -6.85 18.24 18.89
N GLU A 242 -5.60 18.67 19.10
CA GLU A 242 -4.82 19.35 18.06
C GLU A 242 -4.47 18.35 16.93
N LEU A 243 -4.11 17.11 17.30
CA LEU A 243 -3.87 16.02 16.35
C LEU A 243 -5.17 15.54 15.70
N LEU A 244 -6.29 15.55 16.42
CA LEU A 244 -7.60 15.21 15.86
C LEU A 244 -7.99 16.12 14.70
N LEU A 245 -7.76 17.43 14.82
CA LEU A 245 -7.99 18.38 13.72
C LEU A 245 -7.06 18.10 12.54
N CYS A 246 -5.79 17.78 12.79
CA CYS A 246 -4.84 17.42 11.74
C CYS A 246 -5.26 16.12 11.02
N LEU A 247 -5.75 15.13 11.76
CA LEU A 247 -6.24 13.85 11.22
C LEU A 247 -7.47 14.05 10.33
N ILE A 248 -8.44 14.85 10.79
CA ILE A 248 -9.61 15.22 9.98
C ILE A 248 -9.16 15.88 8.68
N GLY A 249 -8.21 16.82 8.75
CA GLY A 249 -7.61 17.46 7.58
C GLY A 249 -6.97 16.47 6.61
N CYS A 250 -6.19 15.51 7.13
CA CYS A 250 -5.53 14.48 6.32
C CYS A 250 -6.54 13.57 5.60
N TRP A 251 -7.57 13.09 6.30
CA TRP A 251 -8.59 12.23 5.68
C TRP A 251 -9.46 12.97 4.66
N LEU A 252 -9.78 14.25 4.88
CA LEU A 252 -10.45 15.07 3.88
C LEU A 252 -9.60 15.22 2.63
N LEU A 253 -8.29 15.45 2.80
CA LEU A 253 -7.34 15.55 1.70
C LEU A 253 -7.30 14.24 0.89
N VAL A 254 -7.10 13.10 1.57
CA VAL A 254 -7.11 11.76 0.96
C VAL A 254 -8.43 11.48 0.24
N TYR A 255 -9.57 11.80 0.85
CA TYR A 255 -10.88 11.64 0.24
C TYR A 255 -10.98 12.39 -1.10
N PHE A 256 -10.61 13.68 -1.15
CA PHE A 256 -10.68 14.46 -2.38
C PHE A 256 -9.61 14.06 -3.43
N CYS A 257 -8.50 13.44 -3.02
CA CYS A 257 -7.56 12.83 -3.96
C CYS A 257 -8.21 11.63 -4.66
N VAL A 258 -8.85 10.76 -3.90
CA VAL A 258 -9.35 9.46 -4.38
C VAL A 258 -10.74 9.56 -5.01
N TRP A 259 -11.68 10.34 -4.49
CA TRP A 259 -13.15 10.27 -4.74
C TRP A 259 -13.60 10.13 -6.21
N LYS A 260 -12.87 10.68 -7.18
CA LYS A 260 -13.20 10.67 -8.61
C LYS A 260 -12.41 9.63 -9.43
N GLY A 261 -11.73 8.70 -8.77
CA GLY A 261 -11.00 7.62 -9.42
C GLY A 261 -9.64 8.04 -9.95
N VAL A 262 -9.05 7.09 -10.68
CA VAL A 262 -7.71 7.20 -11.27
C VAL A 262 -7.52 8.42 -12.18
N LYS A 263 -8.59 9.01 -12.72
CA LYS A 263 -8.53 10.27 -13.50
C LYS A 263 -8.23 11.51 -12.65
N SER A 264 -8.65 11.52 -11.39
CA SER A 264 -8.34 12.58 -10.44
C SER A 264 -6.97 12.33 -9.83
N THR A 265 -6.76 11.11 -9.32
CA THR A 265 -5.50 10.63 -8.76
C THR A 265 -4.33 10.88 -9.71
N GLY A 266 -4.47 10.46 -10.97
CA GLY A 266 -3.46 10.60 -12.02
C GLY A 266 -3.07 12.04 -12.36
N LYS A 267 -3.90 13.04 -12.02
CA LYS A 267 -3.54 14.46 -12.21
C LYS A 267 -2.81 15.04 -11.01
N ILE A 268 -3.22 14.64 -9.80
CA ILE A 268 -2.65 15.14 -8.54
C ILE A 268 -1.21 14.64 -8.37
N VAL A 269 -0.95 13.37 -8.72
CA VAL A 269 0.37 12.72 -8.64
C VAL A 269 1.48 13.47 -9.36
N TYR A 270 1.18 14.25 -10.41
CA TYR A 270 2.21 15.02 -11.11
C TYR A 270 2.86 16.07 -10.22
N PHE A 271 2.09 16.69 -9.31
CA PHE A 271 2.65 17.63 -8.35
C PHE A 271 3.20 16.88 -7.14
N THR A 272 2.38 16.01 -6.55
CA THR A 272 2.68 15.38 -5.26
C THR A 272 3.87 14.42 -5.34
N ALA A 273 4.08 13.73 -6.47
CA ALA A 273 5.22 12.83 -6.63
C ALA A 273 6.49 13.55 -7.14
N THR A 274 6.38 14.68 -7.85
CA THR A 274 7.57 15.40 -8.37
C THR A 274 8.15 16.41 -7.39
N PHE A 275 7.30 17.10 -6.64
CA PHE A 275 7.73 18.16 -5.73
C PHE A 275 8.70 17.66 -4.64
N PRO A 276 8.55 16.44 -4.07
CA PRO A 276 9.54 15.90 -3.16
C PRO A 276 10.96 15.83 -3.73
N TYR A 277 11.12 15.53 -5.02
CA TYR A 277 12.45 15.54 -5.66
C TYR A 277 13.06 16.94 -5.73
N VAL A 278 12.24 17.96 -5.95
CA VAL A 278 12.68 19.36 -5.91
C VAL A 278 13.20 19.71 -4.51
N VAL A 279 12.46 19.33 -3.46
CA VAL A 279 12.86 19.60 -2.08
C VAL A 279 14.09 18.78 -1.68
N LEU A 280 14.16 17.49 -2.03
CA LEU A 280 15.33 16.66 -1.77
C LEU A 280 16.59 17.24 -2.43
N PHE A 281 16.47 17.76 -3.66
CA PHE A 281 17.59 18.43 -4.33
C PHE A 281 18.02 19.72 -3.62
N ILE A 282 17.07 20.57 -3.21
CA ILE A 282 17.36 21.80 -2.44
C ILE A 282 18.04 21.45 -1.10
N LEU A 283 17.53 20.44 -0.39
CA LEU A 283 18.08 19.97 0.88
C LEU A 283 19.45 19.32 0.70
N LEU A 284 19.70 18.64 -0.42
CA LEU A 284 21.03 18.11 -0.73
C LEU A 284 22.04 19.24 -0.91
N VAL A 285 21.71 20.25 -1.72
CA VAL A 285 22.58 21.40 -1.95
C VAL A 285 22.85 22.11 -0.61
N ARG A 286 21.81 22.32 0.20
CA ARG A 286 21.98 22.91 1.52
C ARG A 286 22.84 22.05 2.44
N GLY A 287 22.54 20.75 2.53
CA GLY A 287 23.25 19.79 3.36
C GLY A 287 24.73 19.70 3.01
N ALA A 288 25.06 19.66 1.72
CA ALA A 288 26.45 19.64 1.23
C ALA A 288 27.24 20.92 1.55
N MET A 289 26.56 22.05 1.79
CA MET A 289 27.20 23.32 2.17
C MET A 289 27.40 23.47 3.69
N LEU A 290 26.86 22.55 4.50
CA LEU A 290 27.00 22.59 5.96
C LEU A 290 28.33 21.96 6.42
N PRO A 291 28.92 22.45 7.53
CA PRO A 291 30.09 21.80 8.12
C PRO A 291 29.72 20.39 8.62
N GLY A 292 30.65 19.44 8.58
CA GLY A 292 30.40 18.06 9.00
C GLY A 292 29.66 17.17 7.97
N ALA A 293 29.26 17.72 6.81
CA ALA A 293 28.54 16.97 5.80
C ALA A 293 29.34 15.79 5.23
N THR A 294 30.65 15.96 5.05
CA THR A 294 31.55 14.92 4.50
C THR A 294 31.60 13.71 5.43
N GLU A 295 31.73 13.97 6.72
CA GLU A 295 31.75 13.00 7.81
C GLU A 295 30.43 12.22 7.81
N GLY A 296 29.30 12.91 7.69
CA GLY A 296 27.99 12.31 7.49
C GLY A 296 27.94 11.30 6.33
N ILE A 297 28.42 11.71 5.15
CA ILE A 297 28.45 10.82 3.97
C ILE A 297 29.42 9.64 4.17
N ILE A 298 30.53 9.83 4.87
CA ILE A 298 31.42 8.73 5.24
C ILE A 298 30.67 7.73 6.13
N TYR A 299 29.91 8.16 7.14
CA TYR A 299 29.12 7.22 7.95
C TYR A 299 28.05 6.49 7.14
N TYR A 300 27.46 7.15 6.14
CA TYR A 300 26.47 6.53 5.26
C TYR A 300 27.06 5.40 4.40
N LEU A 301 28.27 5.57 3.86
CA LEU A 301 28.80 4.70 2.80
C LEU A 301 30.07 3.92 3.18
N LYS A 302 30.71 4.22 4.30
CA LYS A 302 31.94 3.52 4.71
C LYS A 302 31.67 2.02 4.83
N PRO A 303 32.36 1.18 4.03
CA PRO A 303 32.06 -0.24 3.97
C PRO A 303 32.60 -0.97 5.20
N ASP A 304 31.74 -1.71 5.88
CA ASP A 304 32.13 -2.70 6.90
C ASP A 304 31.77 -4.12 6.42
N TRP A 305 32.76 -4.81 5.87
CA TRP A 305 32.60 -6.15 5.29
C TRP A 305 32.25 -7.22 6.33
N SER A 306 32.52 -6.98 7.62
CA SER A 306 32.17 -7.93 8.68
C SER A 306 30.66 -8.14 8.80
N LYS A 307 29.88 -7.12 8.44
CA LYS A 307 28.41 -7.14 8.53
C LYS A 307 27.76 -8.09 7.52
N LEU A 308 28.39 -8.35 6.38
CA LEU A 308 27.80 -9.18 5.32
C LEU A 308 27.56 -10.64 5.76
N GLY A 309 28.35 -11.13 6.73
CA GLY A 309 28.19 -12.46 7.32
C GLY A 309 27.01 -12.56 8.30
N SER A 310 26.38 -11.44 8.68
CA SER A 310 25.24 -11.44 9.60
C SER A 310 23.93 -11.66 8.85
N ALA A 311 23.14 -12.65 9.28
CA ALA A 311 21.83 -12.92 8.72
C ALA A 311 20.88 -11.70 8.84
N GLN A 312 21.01 -10.89 9.90
CA GLN A 312 20.17 -9.71 10.12
C GLN A 312 20.27 -8.70 8.97
N VAL A 313 21.44 -8.58 8.35
CA VAL A 313 21.68 -7.66 7.23
C VAL A 313 20.82 -8.04 6.01
N TRP A 314 20.71 -9.34 5.74
CA TRP A 314 19.89 -9.87 4.64
C TRP A 314 18.39 -9.77 4.96
N ILE A 315 18.00 -9.96 6.22
CA ILE A 315 16.62 -9.75 6.68
C ILE A 315 16.21 -8.28 6.52
N ASP A 316 17.05 -7.35 6.99
CA ASP A 316 16.80 -5.91 6.90
C ASP A 316 16.70 -5.48 5.43
N ALA A 317 17.58 -5.98 4.55
CA ALA A 317 17.49 -5.74 3.11
C ALA A 317 16.21 -6.33 2.49
N GLY A 318 15.84 -7.56 2.86
CA GLY A 318 14.61 -8.24 2.47
C GLY A 318 13.37 -7.45 2.77
N THR A 319 13.16 -7.18 4.06
CA THR A 319 12.01 -6.43 4.56
C THR A 319 11.96 -5.01 3.97
N GLN A 320 13.11 -4.34 3.82
CA GLN A 320 13.18 -3.03 3.19
C GLN A 320 12.72 -3.05 1.73
N ILE A 321 13.16 -4.01 0.91
CA ILE A 321 12.74 -4.09 -0.49
C ILE A 321 11.24 -4.35 -0.60
N PHE A 322 10.71 -5.31 0.15
CA PHE A 322 9.30 -5.69 0.06
C PHE A 322 8.38 -4.55 0.52
N PHE A 323 8.76 -3.86 1.60
CA PHE A 323 8.03 -2.71 2.10
C PHE A 323 8.17 -1.49 1.16
N SER A 324 9.39 -1.16 0.72
CA SER A 324 9.66 0.00 -0.15
C SER A 324 9.06 -0.14 -1.54
N TYR A 325 8.92 -1.36 -2.06
CA TYR A 325 8.25 -1.60 -3.35
C TYR A 325 6.73 -1.73 -3.17
N ALA A 326 6.24 -1.70 -1.93
CA ALA A 326 4.83 -1.81 -1.57
C ALA A 326 4.16 -3.09 -2.11
N ILE A 327 4.94 -4.18 -2.16
CA ILE A 327 4.55 -5.50 -2.66
C ILE A 327 3.65 -6.21 -1.65
N GLY A 328 2.63 -6.95 -2.12
CA GLY A 328 1.76 -7.75 -1.27
C GLY A 328 0.56 -6.99 -0.72
N LEU A 329 0.50 -5.67 -0.90
CA LEU A 329 -0.61 -4.81 -0.46
C LEU A 329 -1.82 -4.86 -1.41
N GLY A 330 -1.65 -5.37 -2.63
CA GLY A 330 -2.70 -5.44 -3.64
C GLY A 330 -3.05 -4.11 -4.33
N ALA A 331 -2.44 -3.01 -3.90
CA ALA A 331 -2.59 -1.71 -4.55
C ALA A 331 -1.92 -1.67 -5.93
N LEU A 332 -0.74 -2.31 -6.11
CA LEU A 332 -0.10 -2.43 -7.43
C LEU A 332 -0.95 -3.23 -8.42
N THR A 333 -1.59 -4.30 -7.95
CA THR A 333 -2.57 -5.06 -8.73
C THR A 333 -3.75 -4.18 -9.15
N ALA A 334 -4.28 -3.36 -8.23
CA ALA A 334 -5.34 -2.41 -8.55
C ALA A 334 -4.88 -1.36 -9.58
N LEU A 335 -3.71 -0.74 -9.41
CA LEU A 335 -3.17 0.22 -10.38
C LEU A 335 -2.96 -0.41 -11.77
N GLY A 336 -2.39 -1.62 -11.80
CA GLY A 336 -2.20 -2.39 -13.03
C GLY A 336 -3.52 -2.73 -13.73
N SER A 337 -4.61 -2.96 -12.98
CA SER A 337 -5.93 -3.26 -13.56
C SER A 337 -6.53 -2.12 -14.39
N TYR A 338 -6.09 -0.89 -14.15
CA TYR A 338 -6.50 0.30 -14.91
C TYR A 338 -5.62 0.54 -16.16
N ASN A 339 -4.56 -0.26 -16.36
CA ASN A 339 -3.77 -0.20 -17.57
C ASN A 339 -4.54 -0.73 -18.77
N ARG A 340 -4.17 -0.22 -19.94
CA ARG A 340 -4.60 -0.83 -21.20
C ARG A 340 -3.96 -2.20 -21.32
N PHE A 341 -4.66 -3.15 -21.95
CA PHE A 341 -4.21 -4.54 -22.07
C PHE A 341 -2.81 -4.65 -22.71
N ASN A 342 -2.51 -3.80 -23.71
CA ASN A 342 -1.26 -3.80 -24.45
C ASN A 342 -0.15 -2.92 -23.85
N ASN A 343 -0.31 -2.43 -22.61
CA ASN A 343 0.70 -1.61 -21.96
C ASN A 343 1.92 -2.46 -21.57
N ASP A 344 3.14 -1.94 -21.78
CA ASP A 344 4.38 -2.68 -21.54
C ASP A 344 4.76 -2.68 -20.05
N CYS A 345 4.01 -3.48 -19.26
CA CYS A 345 4.21 -3.60 -17.82
C CYS A 345 5.59 -4.17 -17.43
N TYR A 346 6.28 -4.84 -18.36
CA TYR A 346 7.63 -5.35 -18.13
C TYR A 346 8.65 -4.21 -18.06
N LYS A 347 8.63 -3.28 -19.03
CA LYS A 347 9.49 -2.09 -19.00
C LYS A 347 9.16 -1.20 -17.80
N ASP A 348 7.87 -1.01 -17.54
CA ASP A 348 7.41 -0.17 -16.42
C ASP A 348 7.96 -0.67 -15.08
N ALA A 349 7.97 -1.99 -14.85
CA ALA A 349 8.49 -2.58 -13.61
C ALA A 349 9.98 -2.26 -13.37
N PHE A 350 10.83 -2.31 -14.41
CA PHE A 350 12.25 -1.96 -14.28
C PHE A 350 12.47 -0.46 -14.05
N ILE A 351 11.74 0.39 -14.77
CA ILE A 351 11.82 1.85 -14.60
C ILE A 351 11.44 2.22 -13.16
N LEU A 352 10.33 1.66 -12.66
CA LEU A 352 9.83 1.93 -11.31
C LEU A 352 10.79 1.45 -10.23
N ALA A 353 11.41 0.28 -10.42
CA ALA A 353 12.44 -0.23 -9.52
C ALA A 353 13.68 0.67 -9.44
N ILE A 354 14.18 1.14 -10.60
CA ILE A 354 15.33 2.04 -10.68
C ILE A 354 15.01 3.38 -10.01
N ILE A 355 13.83 3.94 -10.27
CA ILE A 355 13.41 5.20 -9.63
C ILE A 355 13.32 5.00 -8.12
N ASN A 356 12.64 3.96 -7.64
CA ASN A 356 12.44 3.73 -6.22
C ASN A 356 13.75 3.57 -5.44
N SER A 357 14.61 2.65 -5.89
CA SER A 357 15.91 2.40 -5.26
C SER A 357 16.89 3.55 -5.46
N GLY A 358 16.83 4.24 -6.61
CA GLY A 358 17.60 5.45 -6.87
C GLY A 358 17.24 6.59 -5.91
N THR A 359 15.95 6.78 -5.64
CA THR A 359 15.47 7.79 -4.69
C THR A 359 15.89 7.46 -3.27
N SER A 360 15.82 6.19 -2.85
CA SER A 360 16.36 5.76 -1.55
C SER A 360 17.84 6.11 -1.40
N PHE A 361 18.64 5.78 -2.41
CA PHE A 361 20.07 6.06 -2.40
C PHE A 361 20.36 7.56 -2.34
N PHE A 362 19.64 8.36 -3.13
CA PHE A 362 19.74 9.82 -3.16
C PHE A 362 19.32 10.47 -1.84
N ALA A 363 18.19 10.05 -1.26
CA ALA A 363 17.71 10.55 0.02
C ALA A 363 18.69 10.26 1.17
N GLY A 364 19.47 9.18 1.07
CA GLY A 364 20.53 8.90 2.03
C GLY A 364 21.62 9.98 2.08
N PHE A 365 22.00 10.57 0.94
CA PHE A 365 22.92 11.72 0.96
C PHE A 365 22.30 12.95 1.61
N VAL A 366 21.01 13.21 1.37
CA VAL A 366 20.29 14.32 2.01
C VAL A 366 20.28 14.16 3.53
N VAL A 367 19.87 12.99 4.01
CA VAL A 367 19.75 12.72 5.45
C VAL A 367 21.11 12.75 6.13
N PHE A 368 22.11 12.03 5.61
CA PHE A 368 23.39 11.92 6.29
C PHE A 368 24.24 13.18 6.20
N SER A 369 24.11 14.01 5.15
CA SER A 369 24.78 15.32 5.14
C SER A 369 24.26 16.22 6.26
N ILE A 370 22.95 16.19 6.54
CA ILE A 370 22.31 16.97 7.60
C ILE A 370 22.59 16.38 8.99
N LEU A 371 22.59 15.06 9.15
CA LEU A 371 22.98 14.41 10.41
C LEU A 371 24.47 14.64 10.74
N GLY A 372 25.35 14.64 9.73
CA GLY A 372 26.76 14.97 9.90
C GLY A 372 26.96 16.40 10.42
N PHE A 373 26.18 17.35 9.91
CA PHE A 373 26.12 18.71 10.46
C PHE A 373 25.68 18.74 11.93
N MET A 374 24.59 18.05 12.27
CA MET A 374 24.10 17.99 13.65
C MET A 374 25.15 17.42 14.61
N ALA A 375 25.82 16.34 14.22
CA ALA A 375 26.88 15.72 14.99
C ALA A 375 28.09 16.65 15.18
N ASN A 376 28.49 17.37 14.14
CA ASN A 376 29.58 18.35 14.20
C ASN A 376 29.25 19.53 15.12
N GLU A 377 28.03 20.08 15.04
CA GLU A 377 27.61 21.21 15.90
C GLU A 377 27.48 20.83 17.39
N GLN A 378 27.18 19.56 17.68
CA GLN A 378 27.03 19.03 19.04
C GLN A 378 28.32 18.41 19.59
N GLY A 379 29.32 18.17 18.74
CA GLY A 379 30.55 17.47 19.12
C GLY A 379 30.32 16.01 19.54
N VAL A 380 29.31 15.35 18.97
CA VAL A 380 28.94 13.95 19.28
C VAL A 380 29.16 13.06 18.06
N ASP A 381 29.34 11.76 18.31
CA ASP A 381 29.40 10.78 17.24
C ASP A 381 28.04 10.63 16.53
N ILE A 382 28.04 10.46 15.21
CA ILE A 382 26.82 10.34 14.39
C ILE A 382 25.93 9.18 14.85
N SER A 383 26.51 8.12 15.43
CA SER A 383 25.77 6.99 15.98
C SER A 383 24.78 7.35 17.08
N LYS A 384 25.01 8.46 17.81
CA LYS A 384 24.12 8.93 18.88
C LYS A 384 22.97 9.79 18.37
N VAL A 385 23.04 10.30 17.14
CA VAL A 385 21.99 11.15 16.53
C VAL A 385 21.19 10.43 15.45
N ALA A 386 21.65 9.26 15.00
CA ALA A 386 20.99 8.44 14.00
C ALA A 386 19.89 7.57 14.63
N GLU A 387 18.68 8.10 14.69
CA GLU A 387 17.47 7.36 15.10
C GLU A 387 16.82 6.62 13.91
N SER A 388 15.91 5.68 14.20
CA SER A 388 15.14 4.95 13.18
C SER A 388 13.66 5.31 13.20
N GLY A 389 13.00 5.27 12.03
CA GLY A 389 11.55 5.43 11.93
C GLY A 389 11.08 6.85 12.26
N PRO A 390 9.96 7.02 12.99
CA PRO A 390 9.42 8.33 13.34
C PRO A 390 10.41 9.23 14.08
N GLY A 391 11.28 8.67 14.93
CA GLY A 391 12.31 9.43 15.65
C GLY A 391 13.25 10.19 14.72
N LEU A 392 13.62 9.60 13.58
CA LEU A 392 14.48 10.29 12.62
C LEU A 392 13.80 11.54 12.02
N ALA A 393 12.54 11.44 11.60
CA ALA A 393 11.84 12.54 10.94
C ALA A 393 11.26 13.58 11.91
N PHE A 394 10.87 13.17 13.12
CA PHE A 394 10.21 14.05 14.08
C PHE A 394 11.08 14.44 15.28
N ILE A 395 12.28 13.86 15.43
CA ILE A 395 13.24 14.23 16.48
C ILE A 395 14.58 14.69 15.86
N ALA A 396 15.29 13.79 15.17
CA ALA A 396 16.64 14.09 14.68
C ALA A 396 16.65 15.20 13.60
N TYR A 397 15.76 15.12 12.60
CA TYR A 397 15.74 16.08 11.50
C TYR A 397 15.30 17.49 11.93
N PRO A 398 14.20 17.67 12.70
CA PRO A 398 13.78 19.00 13.16
C PRO A 398 14.80 19.63 14.11
N ARG A 399 15.54 18.79 14.85
CA ARG A 399 16.69 19.22 15.64
C ARG A 399 17.80 19.79 14.76
N ALA A 400 18.25 19.06 13.75
CA ALA A 400 19.27 19.54 12.83
C ALA A 400 18.84 20.83 12.14
N VAL A 401 17.58 20.92 11.70
CA VAL A 401 17.00 22.13 11.09
C VAL A 401 17.00 23.32 12.04
N SER A 402 16.72 23.11 13.33
CA SER A 402 16.70 24.20 14.33
C SER A 402 18.06 24.87 14.53
N LEU A 403 19.15 24.18 14.17
CA LEU A 403 20.52 24.70 14.23
C LEU A 403 20.91 25.52 12.98
N MET A 404 20.09 25.48 11.91
CA MET A 404 20.39 26.20 10.67
C MET A 404 19.84 27.63 10.69
N PRO A 405 20.52 28.58 10.03
CA PRO A 405 19.94 29.91 9.79
C PRO A 405 18.65 29.78 8.96
N VAL A 406 17.66 30.60 9.30
CA VAL A 406 16.32 30.58 8.67
C VAL A 406 15.61 29.23 8.87
N ALA A 407 15.77 28.62 10.06
CA ALA A 407 15.19 27.32 10.43
C ALA A 407 13.70 27.13 10.03
N PRO A 408 12.80 28.13 10.18
CA PRO A 408 11.40 27.98 9.77
C PRO A 408 11.21 27.59 8.30
N LEU A 409 12.04 28.12 7.39
CA LEU A 409 11.96 27.80 5.96
C LEU A 409 12.30 26.33 5.70
N TRP A 410 13.42 25.86 6.24
CA TRP A 410 13.88 24.48 6.06
C TRP A 410 12.91 23.48 6.69
N SER A 411 12.34 23.83 7.84
CA SER A 411 11.33 23.02 8.52
C SER A 411 10.06 22.91 7.69
N ALA A 412 9.53 24.04 7.21
CA ALA A 412 8.34 24.05 6.37
C ALA A 412 8.53 23.25 5.08
N LEU A 413 9.68 23.41 4.40
CA LEU A 413 10.01 22.63 3.19
C LEU A 413 10.09 21.14 3.48
N PHE A 414 10.77 20.73 4.56
CA PHE A 414 10.90 19.33 4.94
C PHE A 414 9.56 18.69 5.30
N PHE A 415 8.76 19.30 6.16
CA PHE A 415 7.46 18.73 6.55
C PHE A 415 6.42 18.79 5.43
N PHE A 416 6.50 19.77 4.53
CA PHE A 416 5.68 19.77 3.32
C PHE A 416 6.08 18.64 2.36
N MET A 417 7.38 18.40 2.17
CA MET A 417 7.87 17.23 1.42
C MET A 417 7.42 15.92 2.08
N LEU A 418 7.54 15.79 3.40
CA LEU A 418 7.12 14.62 4.17
C LEU A 418 5.62 14.36 3.96
N LEU A 419 4.80 15.42 4.02
CA LEU A 419 3.36 15.33 3.76
C LEU A 419 3.07 14.81 2.35
N LEU A 420 3.75 15.31 1.32
CA LEU A 420 3.53 14.88 -0.07
C LEU A 420 3.96 13.42 -0.31
N LEU A 421 5.12 13.01 0.20
CA LEU A 421 5.58 11.62 0.14
C LEU A 421 4.62 10.67 0.86
N GLY A 422 4.10 11.08 2.02
CA GLY A 422 3.11 10.30 2.74
C GLY A 422 1.76 10.25 2.00
N LEU A 423 1.34 11.37 1.42
CA LEU A 423 0.04 11.50 0.78
C LEU A 423 -0.11 10.56 -0.42
N ASP A 424 0.92 10.46 -1.26
CA ASP A 424 0.89 9.60 -2.44
C ASP A 424 0.74 8.12 -2.07
N SER A 425 1.54 7.66 -1.12
CA SER A 425 1.42 6.29 -0.61
C SER A 425 0.02 6.03 -0.03
N GLN A 426 -0.50 6.99 0.73
CA GLN A 426 -1.80 6.86 1.41
C GLN A 426 -2.96 6.78 0.43
N PHE A 427 -3.10 7.72 -0.52
CA PHE A 427 -4.27 7.70 -1.41
C PHE A 427 -4.24 6.52 -2.39
N VAL A 428 -3.06 6.04 -2.79
CA VAL A 428 -2.95 4.83 -3.63
C VAL A 428 -3.30 3.58 -2.83
N GLY A 429 -2.86 3.49 -1.57
CA GLY A 429 -3.26 2.42 -0.67
C GLY A 429 -4.79 2.38 -0.47
N VAL A 430 -5.43 3.53 -0.32
CA VAL A 430 -6.90 3.65 -0.26
C VAL A 430 -7.54 3.29 -1.61
N GLU A 431 -6.98 3.72 -2.74
CA GLU A 431 -7.48 3.32 -4.07
C GLU A 431 -7.48 1.80 -4.21
N GLY A 432 -6.39 1.12 -3.84
CA GLY A 432 -6.28 -0.34 -3.88
C GLY A 432 -7.37 -1.06 -3.08
N LEU A 433 -7.65 -0.56 -1.88
CA LEU A 433 -8.74 -1.06 -1.03
C LEU A 433 -10.11 -0.85 -1.69
N ILE A 434 -10.37 0.35 -2.21
CA ILE A 434 -11.64 0.72 -2.84
C ILE A 434 -11.88 -0.08 -4.11
N THR A 435 -10.87 -0.25 -4.97
CA THR A 435 -10.97 -1.08 -6.17
C THR A 435 -11.36 -2.51 -5.81
N ALA A 436 -10.74 -3.10 -4.77
CA ALA A 436 -11.05 -4.45 -4.35
C ALA A 436 -12.50 -4.61 -3.84
N ILE A 437 -13.00 -3.62 -3.09
CA ILE A 437 -14.39 -3.63 -2.58
C ILE A 437 -15.39 -3.43 -3.72
N LEU A 438 -15.17 -2.44 -4.59
CA LEU A 438 -16.09 -2.12 -5.68
C LEU A 438 -16.22 -3.27 -6.68
N ASP A 439 -15.14 -4.02 -6.92
CA ASP A 439 -15.15 -5.17 -7.83
C ASP A 439 -15.95 -6.37 -7.28
N LEU A 440 -16.17 -6.44 -5.96
CA LEU A 440 -17.02 -7.46 -5.34
C LEU A 440 -18.51 -7.10 -5.39
N LEU A 441 -18.85 -5.83 -5.62
CA LEU A 441 -20.24 -5.39 -5.61
C LEU A 441 -20.96 -5.87 -6.89
N PRO A 442 -22.10 -6.56 -6.78
CA PRO A 442 -22.84 -7.02 -7.96
C PRO A 442 -23.27 -5.85 -8.85
N ALA A 443 -23.19 -6.03 -10.17
CA ALA A 443 -23.59 -5.01 -11.16
C ALA A 443 -25.03 -4.48 -11.00
N ARG A 444 -25.91 -5.27 -10.35
CA ARG A 444 -27.29 -4.87 -10.02
C ARG A 444 -27.38 -3.70 -9.04
N TYR A 445 -26.36 -3.47 -8.22
CA TYR A 445 -26.33 -2.40 -7.21
C TYR A 445 -25.58 -1.15 -7.70
N TYR A 446 -25.37 -1.00 -9.01
CA TYR A 446 -24.68 0.17 -9.55
C TYR A 446 -25.53 1.43 -9.45
N PHE A 447 -25.00 2.48 -8.83
CA PHE A 447 -25.64 3.81 -8.76
C PHE A 447 -24.61 4.95 -8.89
N ARG A 448 -25.10 6.15 -9.27
CA ARG A 448 -24.27 7.26 -9.77
C ARG A 448 -23.15 7.74 -8.84
N PHE A 449 -23.33 7.63 -7.52
CA PHE A 449 -22.36 8.11 -6.50
C PHE A 449 -21.78 6.95 -5.65
N GLN A 450 -21.87 5.72 -6.15
CA GLN A 450 -21.44 4.53 -5.43
C GLN A 450 -19.98 4.60 -5.01
N ARG A 451 -19.13 5.09 -5.91
CA ARG A 451 -17.71 5.22 -5.66
C ARG A 451 -17.44 6.27 -4.57
N GLU A 452 -17.96 7.49 -4.72
CA GLU A 452 -17.76 8.56 -3.75
C GLU A 452 -18.23 8.16 -2.35
N ILE A 453 -19.38 7.49 -2.26
CA ILE A 453 -19.91 6.99 -0.98
C ILE A 453 -19.06 5.86 -0.41
N ALA A 454 -18.61 4.92 -1.25
CA ALA A 454 -17.72 3.83 -0.80
C ALA A 454 -16.40 4.37 -0.22
N VAL A 455 -15.79 5.36 -0.90
CA VAL A 455 -14.57 6.03 -0.41
C VAL A 455 -14.84 6.73 0.92
N ALA A 456 -15.94 7.50 1.02
CA ALA A 456 -16.31 8.20 2.25
C ALA A 456 -16.52 7.23 3.44
N ILE A 457 -17.21 6.11 3.22
CA ILE A 457 -17.43 5.08 4.24
C ILE A 457 -16.10 4.45 4.66
N CYS A 458 -15.23 4.08 3.73
CA CYS A 458 -13.96 3.46 4.06
C CYS A 458 -13.05 4.43 4.83
N CYS A 459 -12.95 5.69 4.40
CA CYS A 459 -12.21 6.72 5.13
C CYS A 459 -12.79 6.93 6.54
N ALA A 460 -14.12 6.95 6.69
CA ALA A 460 -14.76 7.11 7.99
C ALA A 460 -14.50 5.90 8.93
N VAL A 461 -14.53 4.67 8.40
CA VAL A 461 -14.21 3.47 9.19
C VAL A 461 -12.76 3.49 9.65
N MET A 462 -11.80 3.81 8.76
CA MET A 462 -10.39 3.91 9.13
C MET A 462 -10.17 5.04 10.15
N PHE A 463 -10.76 6.21 9.93
CA PHE A 463 -10.73 7.34 10.87
C PHE A 463 -11.19 6.98 12.28
N LEU A 464 -12.25 6.16 12.42
CA LEU A 464 -12.73 5.72 13.72
C LEU A 464 -11.73 4.82 14.45
N VAL A 465 -11.01 3.96 13.71
CA VAL A 465 -9.92 3.15 14.27
C VAL A 465 -8.76 4.05 14.67
N ASP A 466 -8.45 5.07 13.86
CA ASP A 466 -7.33 5.98 14.09
C ASP A 466 -7.45 6.75 15.40
N LEU A 467 -8.67 7.02 15.89
CA LEU A 467 -8.89 7.68 17.18
C LEU A 467 -8.16 6.98 18.34
N SER A 468 -7.97 5.65 18.25
CA SER A 468 -7.19 4.89 19.23
C SER A 468 -5.70 5.26 19.28
N MET A 469 -5.15 5.77 18.18
CA MET A 469 -3.74 6.20 18.06
C MET A 469 -3.55 7.70 18.35
N LEU A 470 -4.63 8.44 18.63
CA LEU A 470 -4.60 9.88 18.98
C LEU A 470 -4.62 10.12 20.48
N THR A 471 -4.75 9.06 21.27
CA THR A 471 -4.72 9.15 22.73
C THR A 471 -3.28 9.27 23.23
N GLU A 472 -3.12 9.55 24.51
CA GLU A 472 -1.82 9.62 25.19
C GLU A 472 -1.05 8.29 25.15
N GLY A 473 -1.77 7.15 25.20
CA GLY A 473 -1.22 5.81 24.93
C GLY A 473 -1.15 5.43 23.45
N GLY A 474 -1.51 6.34 22.55
CA GLY A 474 -1.72 6.06 21.12
C GLY A 474 -0.45 5.66 20.35
N MET A 475 0.73 6.12 20.80
CA MET A 475 2.01 5.73 20.20
C MET A 475 2.29 4.23 20.37
N TYR A 476 1.87 3.64 21.51
CA TYR A 476 2.02 2.20 21.73
C TYR A 476 1.13 1.38 20.79
N VAL A 477 -0.11 1.86 20.56
CA VAL A 477 -1.04 1.27 19.59
C VAL A 477 -0.48 1.39 18.17
N PHE A 478 0.00 2.57 17.80
CA PHE A 478 0.63 2.82 16.49
C PHE A 478 1.75 1.81 16.20
N GLN A 479 2.63 1.55 17.18
CA GLN A 479 3.71 0.57 17.01
C GLN A 479 3.23 -0.87 16.88
N LEU A 480 2.11 -1.25 17.51
CA LEU A 480 1.54 -2.59 17.28
C LEU A 480 1.09 -2.76 15.83
N PHE A 481 0.46 -1.74 15.24
CA PHE A 481 0.12 -1.75 13.83
C PHE A 481 1.37 -1.80 12.95
N ASP A 482 2.33 -0.89 13.14
CA ASP A 482 3.55 -0.80 12.33
C ASP A 482 4.38 -2.11 12.40
N TYR A 483 4.54 -2.67 13.60
CA TYR A 483 5.40 -3.83 13.82
C TYR A 483 4.77 -5.16 13.42
N TYR A 484 3.45 -5.37 13.63
CA TYR A 484 2.83 -6.68 13.38
C TYR A 484 1.95 -6.74 12.13
N SER A 485 1.19 -5.69 11.82
CA SER A 485 0.08 -5.77 10.84
C SER A 485 0.54 -5.79 9.37
N ALA A 486 1.22 -4.71 8.93
CA ALA A 486 1.83 -4.55 7.61
C ALA A 486 3.35 -4.70 7.70
N SER A 487 3.77 -5.75 8.41
CA SER A 487 5.16 -6.02 8.74
C SER A 487 5.84 -6.85 7.66
N GLY A 488 7.18 -6.93 7.73
CA GLY A 488 7.94 -7.80 6.83
C GLY A 488 7.43 -9.25 6.84
N MET A 489 6.98 -9.76 7.99
CA MET A 489 6.51 -11.15 8.12
C MET A 489 5.23 -11.42 7.33
N THR A 490 4.21 -10.55 7.43
CA THR A 490 2.94 -10.74 6.70
C THR A 490 3.12 -10.56 5.20
N LEU A 491 3.96 -9.60 4.78
CA LEU A 491 4.28 -9.38 3.36
C LEU A 491 5.05 -10.54 2.74
N LEU A 492 6.02 -11.13 3.46
CA LEU A 492 6.78 -12.29 2.99
C LEU A 492 5.88 -13.53 2.87
N TRP A 493 5.01 -13.77 3.86
CA TRP A 493 4.02 -14.84 3.83
C TRP A 493 3.08 -14.71 2.63
N GLN A 494 2.56 -13.51 2.41
CA GLN A 494 1.69 -13.19 1.29
C GLN A 494 2.40 -13.42 -0.05
N THR A 495 3.61 -12.89 -0.20
CA THR A 495 4.39 -13.01 -1.44
C THR A 495 4.76 -14.46 -1.76
N PHE A 496 5.05 -15.27 -0.74
CA PHE A 496 5.28 -16.71 -0.91
C PHE A 496 4.07 -17.39 -1.58
N TRP A 497 2.87 -17.16 -1.05
CA TRP A 497 1.66 -17.77 -1.61
C TRP A 497 1.32 -17.25 -3.00
N GLN A 498 1.55 -15.96 -3.29
CA GLN A 498 1.40 -15.42 -4.65
C GLN A 498 2.29 -16.17 -5.65
N CYS A 499 3.57 -16.35 -5.31
CA CYS A 499 4.52 -17.10 -6.14
C CYS A 499 4.06 -18.53 -6.37
N VAL A 500 3.69 -19.24 -5.29
CA VAL A 500 3.25 -20.64 -5.38
C VAL A 500 2.04 -20.78 -6.28
N VAL A 501 1.03 -19.92 -6.13
CA VAL A 501 -0.20 -20.02 -6.90
C VAL A 501 0.03 -19.67 -8.37
N VAL A 502 0.71 -18.56 -8.67
CA VAL A 502 0.95 -18.16 -10.07
C VAL A 502 1.89 -19.14 -10.77
N ALA A 503 2.97 -19.55 -10.12
CA ALA A 503 4.00 -20.37 -10.77
C ALA A 503 3.65 -21.85 -10.87
N TRP A 504 2.98 -22.42 -9.86
CA TRP A 504 2.77 -23.86 -9.73
C TRP A 504 1.31 -24.31 -9.86
N VAL A 505 0.35 -23.50 -9.41
CA VAL A 505 -1.08 -23.84 -9.53
C VAL A 505 -1.61 -23.41 -10.90
N TYR A 506 -1.42 -22.14 -11.26
CA TYR A 506 -1.82 -21.62 -12.56
C TYR A 506 -0.85 -22.02 -13.68
N GLY A 507 0.44 -22.02 -13.37
CA GLY A 507 1.52 -22.42 -14.25
C GLY A 507 2.32 -21.22 -14.77
N ALA A 508 3.62 -21.20 -14.46
CA ALA A 508 4.49 -20.08 -14.81
C ALA A 508 4.66 -19.90 -16.33
N ASP A 509 4.69 -20.98 -17.11
CA ASP A 509 4.74 -20.89 -18.57
C ASP A 509 3.48 -20.27 -19.16
N ARG A 510 2.32 -20.68 -18.66
CA ARG A 510 1.03 -20.12 -19.04
C ARG A 510 1.00 -18.61 -18.77
N PHE A 511 1.39 -18.20 -17.56
CA PHE A 511 1.44 -16.78 -17.21
C PHE A 511 2.42 -15.98 -18.07
N MET A 512 3.58 -16.54 -18.40
CA MET A 512 4.53 -15.90 -19.33
C MET A 512 3.96 -15.75 -20.75
N ASP A 513 3.17 -16.73 -21.22
CA ASP A 513 2.49 -16.65 -22.51
C ASP A 513 1.34 -15.64 -22.49
N ASP A 514 0.60 -15.52 -21.38
CA ASP A 514 -0.41 -14.49 -21.20
C ASP A 514 0.19 -13.08 -21.19
N ILE A 515 1.35 -12.91 -20.55
CA ILE A 515 2.10 -11.66 -20.63
C ILE A 515 2.57 -11.41 -22.07
N ALA A 516 3.06 -12.42 -22.77
CA ALA A 516 3.48 -12.26 -24.17
C ALA A 516 2.33 -11.80 -25.07
N ARG A 517 1.10 -12.25 -24.80
CA ARG A 517 -0.13 -11.77 -25.47
C ARG A 517 -0.45 -10.31 -25.14
N MET A 518 -0.18 -9.86 -23.91
CA MET A 518 -0.36 -8.46 -23.52
C MET A 518 0.67 -7.55 -24.20
N ILE A 519 1.96 -7.79 -23.97
CA ILE A 519 3.02 -6.83 -24.35
C ILE A 519 3.59 -7.07 -25.76
N GLY A 520 3.21 -8.17 -26.41
CA GLY A 520 3.63 -8.53 -27.77
C GLY A 520 4.97 -9.27 -27.86
N TYR A 521 5.64 -9.52 -26.74
CA TYR A 521 6.89 -10.30 -26.67
C TYR A 521 6.96 -11.07 -25.35
N ARG A 522 7.62 -12.23 -25.35
CA ARG A 522 7.79 -13.04 -24.13
C ARG A 522 8.90 -12.43 -23.24
N PRO A 523 8.63 -12.13 -21.96
CA PRO A 523 9.65 -11.60 -21.06
C PRO A 523 10.84 -12.56 -20.88
N PHE A 524 11.94 -12.04 -20.36
CA PHE A 524 13.13 -12.86 -20.10
C PHE A 524 12.81 -13.99 -19.09
N PRO A 525 13.17 -15.27 -19.38
CA PRO A 525 12.80 -16.42 -18.54
C PRO A 525 13.26 -16.33 -17.08
N TRP A 526 14.24 -15.48 -16.77
CA TRP A 526 14.63 -15.18 -15.40
C TRP A 526 13.45 -14.81 -14.49
N MET A 527 12.43 -14.08 -14.98
CA MET A 527 11.23 -13.78 -14.20
C MET A 527 10.51 -15.05 -13.75
N LYS A 528 10.36 -16.02 -14.67
CA LYS A 528 9.79 -17.34 -14.38
C LYS A 528 10.59 -18.05 -13.29
N TRP A 529 11.92 -18.10 -13.41
CA TRP A 529 12.78 -18.75 -12.40
C TRP A 529 12.67 -18.09 -11.02
N CYS A 530 12.55 -16.76 -10.98
CA CYS A 530 12.33 -16.03 -9.75
C CYS A 530 11.00 -16.42 -9.09
N TRP A 531 9.88 -16.37 -9.84
CA TRP A 531 8.57 -16.75 -9.31
C TRP A 531 8.47 -18.23 -8.90
N SER A 532 9.08 -19.12 -9.68
CA SER A 532 8.99 -20.56 -9.42
C SER A 532 9.83 -21.02 -8.24
N PHE A 533 11.02 -20.45 -8.04
CA PHE A 533 12.01 -21.00 -7.09
C PHE A 533 12.69 -19.95 -6.23
N ILE A 534 13.29 -18.91 -6.82
CA ILE A 534 14.21 -18.04 -6.08
C ILE A 534 13.47 -17.18 -5.07
N THR A 535 12.46 -16.43 -5.51
CA THR A 535 11.69 -15.54 -4.64
C THR A 535 10.93 -16.31 -3.54
N PRO A 536 10.18 -17.40 -3.80
CA PRO A 536 9.51 -18.12 -2.72
C PRO A 536 10.49 -18.72 -1.72
N PHE A 537 11.67 -19.17 -2.16
CA PHE A 537 12.73 -19.62 -1.25
C PHE A 537 13.24 -18.48 -0.37
N VAL A 538 13.58 -17.32 -0.95
CA VAL A 538 14.03 -16.14 -0.20
C VAL A 538 12.96 -15.68 0.79
N CYS A 539 11.70 -15.61 0.38
CA CYS A 539 10.57 -15.25 1.25
C CYS A 539 10.45 -16.20 2.44
N MET A 540 10.44 -17.51 2.20
CA MET A 540 10.29 -18.51 3.25
C MET A 540 11.51 -18.55 4.18
N ALA A 541 12.72 -18.41 3.64
CA ALA A 541 13.93 -18.34 4.44
C ALA A 541 13.89 -17.14 5.40
N ILE A 542 13.67 -15.93 4.88
CA ILE A 542 13.61 -14.71 5.72
C ILE A 542 12.45 -14.80 6.73
N PHE A 543 11.30 -15.33 6.33
CA PHE A 543 10.15 -15.55 7.21
C PHE A 543 10.50 -16.49 8.38
N LEU A 544 11.09 -17.66 8.10
CA LEU A 544 11.49 -18.60 9.14
C LEU A 544 12.58 -18.02 10.05
N PHE A 545 13.56 -17.29 9.49
CA PHE A 545 14.57 -16.61 10.30
C PHE A 545 13.98 -15.54 11.21
N ASN A 546 12.99 -14.78 10.75
CA ASN A 546 12.27 -13.80 11.57
C ASN A 546 11.49 -14.47 12.70
N LEU A 547 10.87 -15.64 12.45
CA LEU A 547 10.19 -16.41 13.49
C LEU A 547 11.16 -16.99 14.53
N ILE A 548 12.30 -17.52 14.09
CA ILE A 548 13.30 -18.13 14.99
C ILE A 548 13.97 -17.06 15.86
N ASN A 549 14.27 -15.89 15.29
CA ASN A 549 14.93 -14.79 15.99
C ASN A 549 13.95 -13.73 16.49
N TYR A 550 12.68 -14.09 16.66
CA TYR A 550 11.66 -13.16 17.15
C TYR A 550 12.06 -12.60 18.50
N LYS A 551 11.93 -11.28 18.63
CA LYS A 551 12.11 -10.55 19.88
C LYS A 551 10.82 -9.78 20.17
N PRO A 552 10.34 -9.78 21.42
CA PRO A 552 9.23 -8.94 21.82
C PRO A 552 9.44 -7.48 21.40
N LEU A 553 8.36 -6.83 20.97
CA LEU A 553 8.36 -5.41 20.69
C LEU A 553 8.69 -4.62 21.96
N MET A 554 9.54 -3.61 21.83
CA MET A 554 9.88 -2.67 22.91
C MET A 554 9.81 -1.25 22.38
N TYR A 555 9.28 -0.32 23.19
CA TYR A 555 9.32 1.11 22.90
C TYR A 555 10.52 1.75 23.61
N ASN A 556 11.34 2.49 22.87
CA ASN A 556 12.55 3.19 23.33
C ASN A 556 13.51 2.32 24.19
N ASN A 557 13.57 1.01 23.93
CA ASN A 557 14.32 0.00 24.70
C ASN A 557 14.05 -0.02 26.22
N SER A 558 13.03 0.71 26.70
CA SER A 558 12.72 0.85 28.13
C SER A 558 11.35 0.27 28.47
N TYR A 559 10.37 0.46 27.58
CA TYR A 559 9.01 -0.05 27.77
C TYR A 559 8.83 -1.40 27.08
N THR A 560 8.44 -2.41 27.86
CA THR A 560 8.08 -3.74 27.39
C THR A 560 6.56 -3.89 27.32
N TYR A 561 6.05 -4.35 26.19
CA TYR A 561 4.63 -4.56 26.02
C TYR A 561 4.09 -5.66 26.95
N PRO A 562 2.87 -5.51 27.50
CA PRO A 562 2.23 -6.58 28.25
C PRO A 562 1.87 -7.75 27.33
N TRP A 563 1.77 -8.95 27.89
CA TRP A 563 1.49 -10.19 27.13
C TRP A 563 0.23 -10.10 26.26
N TRP A 564 -0.78 -9.36 26.72
CA TRP A 564 -2.04 -9.17 25.98
C TRP A 564 -1.85 -8.22 24.79
N GLY A 565 -0.93 -7.25 24.89
CA GLY A 565 -0.56 -6.35 23.79
C GLY A 565 0.18 -7.11 22.68
N GLU A 566 1.10 -8.00 23.06
CA GLU A 566 1.72 -8.93 22.10
C GLU A 566 0.69 -9.86 21.45
N ALA A 567 -0.28 -10.37 22.23
CA ALA A 567 -1.35 -11.21 21.69
C ALA A 567 -2.22 -10.46 20.66
N ILE A 568 -2.52 -9.17 20.90
CA ILE A 568 -3.20 -8.31 19.92
C ILE A 568 -2.33 -8.14 18.67
N GLY A 569 -1.03 -7.88 18.83
CA GLY A 569 -0.09 -7.78 17.72
C GLY A 569 -0.08 -9.03 16.84
N TRP A 570 0.06 -10.22 17.45
CA TRP A 570 -0.06 -11.48 16.75
C TRP A 570 -1.44 -11.69 16.12
N GLY A 571 -2.50 -11.20 16.76
CA GLY A 571 -3.84 -11.15 16.19
C GLY A 571 -3.89 -10.38 14.88
N PHE A 572 -3.25 -9.20 14.81
CA PHE A 572 -3.13 -8.44 13.57
C PHE A 572 -2.38 -9.21 12.49
N ALA A 573 -1.23 -9.80 12.80
CA ALA A 573 -0.46 -10.58 11.84
C ALA A 573 -1.27 -11.79 11.31
N LEU A 574 -1.87 -12.57 12.22
CA LEU A 574 -2.63 -13.77 11.88
C LEU A 574 -3.91 -13.47 11.11
N SER A 575 -4.54 -12.31 11.34
CA SER A 575 -5.79 -11.94 10.66
C SER A 575 -5.65 -11.91 9.14
N SER A 576 -4.48 -11.49 8.61
CA SER A 576 -4.18 -11.53 7.17
C SER A 576 -3.61 -12.90 6.75
N MET A 577 -2.68 -13.46 7.52
CA MET A 577 -2.00 -14.71 7.16
C MET A 577 -2.98 -15.89 7.06
N LEU A 578 -3.99 -15.94 7.92
CA LEU A 578 -5.00 -16.99 7.94
C LEU A 578 -6.05 -16.87 6.83
N CYS A 579 -6.17 -15.72 6.15
CA CYS A 579 -7.10 -15.58 5.04
C CYS A 579 -6.86 -16.63 3.94
N VAL A 580 -5.59 -16.97 3.67
CA VAL A 580 -5.21 -17.99 2.67
C VAL A 580 -5.70 -19.39 3.05
N PRO A 581 -5.25 -20.00 4.17
CA PRO A 581 -5.69 -21.35 4.54
C PRO A 581 -7.19 -21.43 4.88
N VAL A 582 -7.78 -20.41 5.51
CA VAL A 582 -9.22 -20.42 5.84
C VAL A 582 -10.07 -20.40 4.58
N THR A 583 -9.74 -19.56 3.59
CA THR A 583 -10.48 -19.51 2.32
C THR A 583 -10.31 -20.81 1.54
N PHE A 584 -9.10 -21.36 1.53
CA PHE A 584 -8.80 -22.66 0.93
C PHE A 584 -9.72 -23.75 1.52
N LEU A 585 -9.71 -23.91 2.85
CA LEU A 585 -10.51 -24.92 3.55
C LEU A 585 -12.00 -24.70 3.34
N TYR A 586 -12.47 -23.45 3.42
CA TYR A 586 -13.88 -23.11 3.22
C TYR A 586 -14.37 -23.48 1.82
N LYS A 587 -13.64 -23.10 0.76
CA LYS A 587 -14.04 -23.41 -0.63
C LYS A 587 -13.93 -24.90 -0.92
N PHE A 588 -12.84 -25.53 -0.47
CA PHE A 588 -12.58 -26.94 -0.73
C PHE A 588 -13.58 -27.88 -0.03
N THR A 589 -14.01 -27.55 1.20
CA THR A 589 -15.01 -28.35 1.93
C THR A 589 -16.42 -28.21 1.38
N ARG A 590 -16.80 -27.02 0.87
CA ARG A 590 -18.14 -26.76 0.31
C ARG A 590 -18.32 -27.22 -1.14
N ALA A 591 -17.24 -27.36 -1.91
CA ALA A 591 -17.32 -27.87 -3.27
C ALA A 591 -17.82 -29.32 -3.29
N LYS A 592 -18.68 -29.64 -4.27
CA LYS A 592 -19.20 -30.99 -4.48
C LYS A 592 -18.22 -31.81 -5.33
N GLY A 593 -18.29 -33.14 -5.22
CA GLY A 593 -17.42 -34.07 -5.95
C GLY A 593 -16.32 -34.70 -5.09
N SER A 594 -15.48 -35.50 -5.74
CA SER A 594 -14.28 -36.12 -5.16
C SER A 594 -13.17 -35.09 -4.89
N LEU A 595 -12.17 -35.45 -4.09
CA LEU A 595 -11.04 -34.54 -3.78
C LEU A 595 -10.33 -34.04 -5.04
N LYS A 596 -10.18 -34.91 -6.05
CA LYS A 596 -9.51 -34.56 -7.31
C LYS A 596 -10.36 -33.61 -8.16
N GLU A 597 -11.66 -33.87 -8.28
CA GLU A 597 -12.59 -33.00 -9.03
C GLU A 597 -12.69 -31.61 -8.38
N ARG A 598 -12.77 -31.55 -7.04
CA ARG A 598 -12.78 -30.28 -6.30
C ARG A 598 -11.52 -29.47 -6.55
N TRP A 599 -10.36 -30.11 -6.52
CA TRP A 599 -9.09 -29.46 -6.81
C TRP A 599 -9.10 -28.89 -8.23
N GLN A 600 -9.36 -29.74 -9.24
CA GLN A 600 -9.38 -29.33 -10.65
C GLN A 600 -10.33 -28.15 -10.89
N HIS A 601 -11.59 -28.27 -10.43
CA HIS A 601 -12.62 -27.25 -10.64
C HIS A 601 -12.29 -25.92 -9.94
N LEU A 602 -11.76 -25.95 -8.71
CA LEU A 602 -11.46 -24.73 -7.96
C LEU A 602 -10.12 -24.09 -8.35
N THR A 603 -9.23 -24.81 -9.02
CA THR A 603 -8.00 -24.26 -9.61
C THR A 603 -8.19 -23.79 -11.04
N GLU A 604 -9.33 -24.06 -11.66
CA GLU A 604 -9.64 -23.61 -13.01
C GLU A 604 -9.88 -22.10 -13.02
N PRO A 605 -9.22 -21.34 -13.92
CA PRO A 605 -9.42 -19.91 -14.02
C PRO A 605 -10.84 -19.53 -14.46
N VAL A 606 -11.39 -18.49 -13.86
CA VAL A 606 -12.69 -17.92 -14.23
C VAL A 606 -12.47 -16.65 -15.06
N TRP A 607 -12.83 -16.72 -16.34
CA TRP A 607 -12.63 -15.64 -17.30
C TRP A 607 -13.79 -14.65 -17.33
N GLY A 608 -13.46 -13.36 -17.25
CA GLY A 608 -14.36 -12.26 -17.61
C GLY A 608 -14.49 -12.09 -19.13
N ALA A 609 -15.54 -11.39 -19.58
CA ALA A 609 -15.85 -11.18 -20.99
C ALA A 609 -14.68 -10.59 -21.81
N HIS A 610 -13.88 -9.69 -21.22
CA HIS A 610 -12.74 -9.09 -21.91
C HIS A 610 -11.66 -10.11 -22.28
N HIS A 611 -11.47 -11.18 -21.50
CA HIS A 611 -10.48 -12.21 -21.83
C HIS A 611 -10.86 -12.95 -23.11
N LEU A 612 -12.16 -13.11 -23.38
CA LEU A 612 -12.65 -13.80 -24.58
C LEU A 612 -12.31 -13.04 -25.86
N GLU A 613 -12.27 -11.72 -25.81
CA GLU A 613 -11.86 -10.87 -26.96
C GLU A 613 -10.39 -11.10 -27.36
N TYR A 614 -9.53 -11.41 -26.39
CA TYR A 614 -8.08 -11.62 -26.61
C TYR A 614 -7.69 -13.09 -26.76
N MET A 615 -8.46 -14.02 -26.18
CA MET A 615 -8.26 -15.46 -26.31
C MET A 615 -8.88 -16.03 -27.60
N ALA A 616 -9.78 -15.29 -28.26
CA ALA A 616 -10.30 -15.63 -29.58
C ALA A 616 -9.17 -15.64 -30.61
N THR A 617 -8.70 -16.84 -30.95
CA THR A 617 -7.65 -17.09 -31.96
C THR A 617 -8.14 -16.93 -33.41
N ASP A 618 -9.45 -16.72 -33.63
CA ASP A 618 -10.05 -16.67 -34.96
C ASP A 618 -10.52 -15.24 -35.33
N PRO A 619 -10.16 -14.70 -36.53
CA PRO A 619 -10.68 -13.43 -37.02
C PRO A 619 -12.22 -13.39 -37.07
N ASP A 620 -12.85 -14.55 -37.32
CA ASP A 620 -14.30 -14.68 -37.39
C ASP A 620 -14.97 -14.51 -36.01
N VAL A 621 -14.32 -14.88 -34.91
CA VAL A 621 -14.84 -14.68 -33.55
C VAL A 621 -14.71 -13.21 -33.12
N LYS A 622 -13.63 -12.52 -33.55
CA LYS A 622 -13.50 -11.06 -33.34
C LYS A 622 -14.64 -10.29 -34.01
N SER A 623 -15.08 -10.73 -35.19
CA SER A 623 -16.22 -10.12 -35.90
C SER A 623 -17.54 -10.33 -35.14
N LEU A 624 -17.72 -11.48 -34.51
CA LEU A 624 -18.88 -11.81 -33.67
C LEU A 624 -18.94 -10.98 -32.37
N THR A 625 -17.80 -10.66 -31.75
CA THR A 625 -17.75 -9.78 -30.57
C THR A 625 -17.98 -8.29 -30.89
N THR A 626 -17.76 -7.86 -32.15
CA THR A 626 -18.02 -6.49 -32.60
C THR A 626 -19.44 -6.22 -33.09
N LEU A 627 -20.29 -7.26 -33.18
CA LEU A 627 -21.68 -7.08 -33.54
C LEU A 627 -22.44 -6.53 -32.33
N THR A 628 -22.94 -5.29 -32.46
CA THR A 628 -23.98 -4.74 -31.60
C THR A 628 -25.15 -5.74 -31.52
N PRO A 629 -25.88 -5.82 -30.39
CA PRO A 629 -26.99 -6.77 -30.27
C PRO A 629 -28.15 -6.28 -31.15
N VAL A 630 -28.12 -6.65 -32.42
CA VAL A 630 -29.27 -6.58 -33.31
C VAL A 630 -30.12 -7.80 -33.01
N SER A 631 -31.15 -7.58 -32.19
CA SER A 631 -32.47 -8.23 -32.14
C SER A 631 -32.65 -9.75 -32.38
N ASP A 632 -31.63 -10.58 -32.41
CA ASP A 632 -31.79 -12.03 -32.59
C ASP A 632 -31.28 -12.80 -31.37
N ASN A 633 -32.24 -13.41 -30.67
CA ASN A 633 -32.01 -14.38 -29.60
C ASN A 633 -31.31 -15.63 -30.15
N ARG A 634 -29.97 -15.63 -30.15
CA ARG A 634 -29.20 -16.88 -30.17
C ARG A 634 -28.29 -16.94 -28.96
N VAL A 635 -28.59 -17.87 -28.06
CA VAL A 635 -27.70 -18.34 -27.01
C VAL A 635 -26.59 -19.14 -27.69
N ILE A 636 -25.34 -18.69 -27.60
CA ILE A 636 -24.18 -19.47 -28.02
C ILE A 636 -23.76 -20.33 -26.83
N ILE A 637 -24.10 -21.62 -26.88
CA ILE A 637 -23.54 -22.66 -26.01
C ILE A 637 -22.40 -23.31 -26.80
N PHE A 638 -21.17 -23.17 -26.32
CA PHE A 638 -20.09 -24.04 -26.79
C PHE A 638 -20.11 -25.31 -25.92
N GLU A 639 -20.59 -26.42 -26.49
CA GLU A 639 -20.27 -27.74 -25.96
C GLU A 639 -18.77 -27.99 -26.20
N SER A 640 -18.02 -28.18 -25.12
CA SER A 640 -16.67 -28.76 -25.20
C SER A 640 -16.81 -30.23 -25.61
N VAL A 641 -16.42 -30.57 -26.83
CA VAL A 641 -16.24 -31.97 -27.21
C VAL A 641 -14.94 -32.47 -26.58
N MET A 642 -15.05 -33.64 -25.93
CA MET A 642 -14.10 -34.37 -25.08
C MET A 642 -12.61 -34.30 -25.44
#